data_AF-A0A6A4RYJ3-F1
#
_entry.id   AF-A0A6A4RYJ3-F1
#
_cell.length_a   1.000
_cell.length_b   1.000
_cell.length_c   1.000
_cell.angle_alpha   90.00
_cell.angle_beta   90.00
_cell.angle_gamma   90.00
#
_symmetry.space_group_name_H-M   'P 1'
#
loop_
_entity.id
_entity.type
_entity.pdbx_description
1 polymer ?
#
loop_
_entity_poly.entity_id
_entity_poly.type
_entity_poly.pdbx_seq_one_letter_code
_entity_poly.pdbx_strand_id
1 'polypeptide(L)'
;MFYTCGPNEAMVVSGFCRSPPLMIPGGRVFVIPCIQQIQRISLNTLTLNVKSDKVYTRHGVPISVTGIAQMKIQGQNKQMLAAACQMFMGKSEPEIAQIALETLEGHQRAIIAHLTVEEIYKDRKKFSEEVFKVASSDLVNMGISVVSYTLKDVHDDQDYLHSLGKGRTAQVQKDARIGEAQNKRDAVIREAQAMQEKVSAQYKNEIDMAKAQRDYELKKAAYDVEVNTKKAESEMAYQLQVAKTKQRIEEEKMQVQVVERTQQIMLQEQEITRKEKELEAKVMKPAEAERYRLEKLAEAQRLKLIMEAEAEAESIRIKGEAEAFAVEAKGRAEAEQMVKKAEAFQQYKDGAMVDMLLEKLPLMAEEISRPLCEAHKITMVSSGGGEVGAAKLSGEVLDIMTRLPEAVEKLTGINISLDSAFWWLTFATRQPRQYHYVAQQMTWTEAQSYCKGAFADLATPESTEDIDQLVNSVPSANRSSEVWIGLYHEIKWRWSDGYTGSGEDNRNWENTGYDPNFYKATELCVFTQKGAGWHDDKCSRTYQFICYNGSMPYPNFVIVNETMNWSDAQSYCRDHHTDLATVRSSTDNSKILKLLPNNEQFWIGLSRELNMYWSDGSGYSFSHWASVDNRLGTHNVTCGVADLQKSG
;
A
#
# COMPACT_ATOMS: atom_id res chain seq x y z
N MET A 1 75.91 -63.40 -60.31
CA MET A 1 74.62 -62.78 -60.67
C MET A 1 74.43 -61.53 -59.82
N PHE A 2 74.00 -60.41 -60.41
CA PHE A 2 73.70 -59.21 -59.64
C PHE A 2 72.30 -59.31 -59.06
N TYR A 3 72.17 -59.05 -57.76
CA TYR A 3 70.90 -58.87 -57.09
C TYR A 3 70.77 -57.43 -56.64
N THR A 4 69.59 -56.85 -56.83
CA THR A 4 69.23 -55.52 -56.40
C THR A 4 68.14 -55.60 -55.34
N CYS A 5 68.16 -54.65 -54.39
CA CYS A 5 67.12 -54.48 -53.38
C CYS A 5 66.73 -53.00 -53.30
N GLY A 6 65.45 -52.77 -53.02
CA GLY A 6 64.93 -51.43 -52.79
C GLY A 6 65.46 -50.84 -51.46
N PRO A 7 65.29 -49.53 -51.23
CA PRO A 7 65.72 -48.89 -49.99
C PRO A 7 64.99 -49.44 -48.73
N ASN A 8 63.86 -50.13 -48.92
CA ASN A 8 63.05 -50.72 -47.86
C ASN A 8 63.38 -52.21 -47.61
N GLU A 9 64.46 -52.74 -48.17
CA GLU A 9 64.90 -54.13 -47.98
C GLU A 9 66.40 -54.17 -47.68
N ALA A 10 66.82 -55.15 -46.90
CA ALA A 10 68.22 -55.49 -46.73
C ALA A 10 68.52 -56.89 -47.29
N MET A 11 69.63 -57.02 -48.00
CA MET A 11 70.16 -58.30 -48.47
C MET A 11 71.25 -58.79 -47.52
N VAL A 12 71.16 -60.06 -47.15
CA VAL A 12 72.18 -60.76 -46.38
C VAL A 12 72.79 -61.84 -47.26
N VAL A 13 74.08 -61.70 -47.53
CA VAL A 13 74.84 -62.67 -48.34
C VAL A 13 75.76 -63.45 -47.43
N SER A 14 75.60 -64.77 -47.44
CA SER A 14 76.40 -65.74 -46.67
C SER A 14 77.03 -66.77 -47.59
N GLY A 15 78.10 -67.45 -47.16
CA GLY A 15 78.80 -68.48 -47.94
C GLY A 15 80.32 -68.27 -48.04
N PHE A 16 80.94 -68.87 -49.05
CA PHE A 16 82.41 -68.93 -49.18
C PHE A 16 83.06 -67.53 -49.21
N CYS A 17 84.09 -67.34 -48.37
CA CYS A 17 84.83 -66.08 -48.15
C CYS A 17 83.99 -64.88 -47.64
N ARG A 18 82.86 -65.11 -46.96
CA ARG A 18 81.99 -64.06 -46.39
C ARG A 18 81.67 -64.31 -44.91
N SER A 19 82.71 -64.27 -44.05
CA SER A 19 82.57 -64.27 -42.58
C SER A 19 83.21 -63.00 -41.99
N PRO A 20 82.43 -62.11 -41.34
CA PRO A 20 80.98 -62.18 -41.10
C PRO A 20 80.14 -62.01 -42.39
N PRO A 21 78.85 -62.40 -42.37
CA PRO A 21 77.93 -62.23 -43.51
C PRO A 21 77.85 -60.77 -43.96
N LEU A 22 77.75 -60.56 -45.28
CA LEU A 22 77.66 -59.23 -45.85
C LEU A 22 76.20 -58.76 -45.82
N MET A 23 75.92 -57.73 -45.03
CA MET A 23 74.60 -57.10 -44.89
C MET A 23 74.58 -55.78 -45.64
N ILE A 24 73.65 -55.62 -46.58
CA ILE A 24 73.54 -54.43 -47.42
C ILE A 24 72.10 -53.92 -47.35
N PRO A 25 71.83 -52.77 -46.69
CA PRO A 25 70.54 -52.10 -46.72
C PRO A 25 70.40 -51.27 -48.00
N GLY A 26 69.55 -51.71 -48.94
CA GLY A 26 69.38 -51.06 -50.23
C GLY A 26 70.58 -51.19 -51.20
N GLY A 27 70.30 -51.14 -52.51
CA GLY A 27 71.36 -51.12 -53.54
C GLY A 27 71.59 -52.47 -54.20
N ARG A 28 72.85 -52.77 -54.57
CA ARG A 28 73.21 -53.94 -55.40
C ARG A 28 74.37 -54.73 -54.83
N VAL A 29 74.33 -56.05 -55.02
CA VAL A 29 75.42 -56.96 -54.63
C VAL A 29 75.62 -58.04 -55.69
N PHE A 30 76.89 -58.41 -55.91
CA PHE A 30 77.24 -59.54 -56.78
C PHE A 30 77.35 -60.80 -55.93
N VAL A 31 76.53 -61.82 -56.27
CA VAL A 31 76.50 -63.12 -55.60
C VAL A 31 76.91 -64.19 -56.59
N ILE A 32 77.84 -65.06 -56.18
CA ILE A 32 78.30 -66.20 -57.00
C ILE A 32 77.33 -67.37 -56.78
N PRO A 33 76.57 -67.80 -57.81
CA PRO A 33 75.69 -68.96 -57.68
C PRO A 33 76.46 -70.21 -57.23
N CYS A 34 75.81 -71.10 -56.48
CA CYS A 34 76.33 -72.37 -55.93
C CYS A 34 77.23 -72.28 -54.67
N ILE A 35 78.00 -71.21 -54.46
CA ILE A 35 78.88 -71.08 -53.26
C ILE A 35 78.46 -69.96 -52.29
N GLN A 36 77.51 -69.12 -52.69
CA GLN A 36 76.94 -68.05 -51.87
C GLN A 36 75.42 -68.10 -51.89
N GLN A 37 74.82 -67.89 -50.72
CA GLN A 37 73.38 -67.82 -50.50
C GLN A 37 72.97 -66.39 -50.18
N ILE A 38 71.85 -65.97 -50.77
CA ILE A 38 71.25 -64.66 -50.56
C ILE A 38 69.90 -64.81 -49.86
N GLN A 39 69.67 -63.99 -48.85
CA GLN A 39 68.37 -63.86 -48.19
C GLN A 39 68.01 -62.38 -48.08
N ARG A 40 66.71 -62.09 -47.97
CA ARG A 40 66.17 -60.74 -47.90
C ARG A 40 65.40 -60.57 -46.60
N ILE A 41 65.52 -59.40 -46.00
CA ILE A 41 64.74 -58.98 -44.85
C ILE A 41 64.09 -57.63 -45.15
N SER A 42 62.81 -57.53 -44.84
CA SER A 42 62.02 -56.31 -45.01
C SER A 42 62.40 -55.29 -43.95
N LEU A 43 62.64 -54.04 -44.38
CA LEU A 43 62.86 -52.88 -43.51
C LEU A 43 61.61 -52.00 -43.43
N ASN A 44 60.47 -52.48 -43.93
CA ASN A 44 59.20 -51.76 -43.87
C ASN A 44 58.75 -51.57 -42.42
N THR A 45 57.97 -50.50 -42.21
CA THR A 45 57.32 -50.27 -40.91
C THR A 45 56.20 -51.28 -40.71
N LEU A 46 56.30 -52.08 -39.65
CA LEU A 46 55.24 -52.95 -39.16
C LEU A 46 54.38 -52.17 -38.16
N THR A 47 53.06 -52.26 -38.31
CA THR A 47 52.10 -51.69 -37.37
C THR A 47 51.45 -52.82 -36.58
N LEU A 48 51.68 -52.83 -35.27
CA LEU A 48 51.17 -53.85 -34.36
C LEU A 48 50.05 -53.27 -33.50
N ASN A 49 49.00 -54.05 -33.31
CA ASN A 49 47.91 -53.75 -32.39
C ASN A 49 48.13 -54.53 -31.10
N VAL A 50 48.61 -53.87 -30.06
CA VAL A 50 48.96 -54.48 -28.77
C VAL A 50 47.73 -54.42 -27.88
N LYS A 51 47.07 -55.57 -27.72
CA LYS A 51 45.86 -55.70 -26.89
C LYS A 51 46.20 -56.44 -25.61
N SER A 52 45.99 -55.81 -24.46
CA SER A 52 46.14 -56.45 -23.16
C SER A 52 44.79 -56.47 -22.46
N ASP A 53 44.15 -57.63 -22.48
CA ASP A 53 42.83 -57.83 -21.87
C ASP A 53 42.95 -58.11 -20.36
N LYS A 54 42.07 -57.48 -19.58
CA LYS A 54 41.85 -57.75 -18.14
C LYS A 54 43.15 -57.72 -17.30
N VAL A 55 43.84 -56.59 -17.33
CA VAL A 55 45.04 -56.35 -16.51
C VAL A 55 44.66 -55.55 -15.27
N TYR A 56 45.08 -56.01 -14.10
CA TYR A 56 44.83 -55.29 -12.85
C TYR A 56 45.84 -54.16 -12.66
N THR A 57 45.32 -52.95 -12.43
CA THR A 57 46.13 -51.76 -12.07
C THR A 57 46.68 -51.85 -10.64
N ARG A 58 47.47 -50.85 -10.23
CA ARG A 58 48.03 -50.76 -8.87
C ARG A 58 46.97 -50.89 -7.76
N HIS A 59 45.75 -50.44 -8.01
CA HIS A 59 44.62 -50.50 -7.05
C HIS A 59 43.67 -51.67 -7.29
N GLY A 60 44.03 -52.63 -8.14
CA GLY A 60 43.23 -53.84 -8.37
C GLY A 60 42.00 -53.64 -9.25
N VAL A 61 41.91 -52.53 -9.99
CA VAL A 61 40.85 -52.33 -10.99
C VAL A 61 41.26 -53.01 -12.30
N PRO A 62 40.47 -53.96 -12.84
CA PRO A 62 40.77 -54.61 -14.11
C PRO A 62 40.49 -53.65 -15.26
N ILE A 63 41.49 -53.41 -16.11
CA ILE A 63 41.34 -52.61 -17.33
C ILE A 63 41.84 -53.37 -18.55
N SER A 64 41.25 -53.06 -19.69
CA SER A 64 41.63 -53.57 -21.01
C SER A 64 42.19 -52.43 -21.84
N VAL A 65 43.44 -52.55 -22.26
CA VAL A 65 44.16 -51.47 -22.94
C VAL A 65 44.57 -51.91 -24.34
N THR A 66 44.33 -51.04 -25.31
CA THR A 66 44.74 -51.25 -26.71
C THR A 66 45.73 -50.17 -27.12
N GLY A 67 46.94 -50.57 -27.49
CA GLY A 67 48.00 -49.70 -28.02
C GLY A 67 48.28 -49.99 -29.49
N ILE A 68 48.72 -48.99 -30.23
CA ILE A 68 49.26 -49.15 -31.58
C ILE A 68 50.76 -48.85 -31.52
N ALA A 69 51.57 -49.85 -31.89
CA ALA A 69 53.01 -49.69 -31.99
C ALA A 69 53.43 -49.72 -33.46
N GLN A 70 54.20 -48.72 -33.88
CA GLN A 70 54.88 -48.73 -35.17
C GLN A 70 56.33 -49.06 -34.93
N MET A 71 56.84 -50.07 -35.62
CA MET A 71 58.22 -50.51 -35.48
C MET A 71 58.82 -50.85 -36.83
N LYS A 72 60.14 -50.82 -36.92
CA LYS A 72 60.86 -51.23 -38.12
C LYS A 72 62.22 -51.81 -37.75
N ILE A 73 62.75 -52.66 -38.62
CA ILE A 73 64.14 -53.12 -38.49
C ILE A 73 65.06 -51.97 -38.91
N GLN A 74 66.03 -51.65 -38.07
CA GLN A 74 66.92 -50.51 -38.34
C GLN A 74 68.05 -50.91 -39.30
N GLY A 75 67.89 -50.59 -40.58
CA GLY A 75 68.88 -50.89 -41.61
C GLY A 75 70.17 -50.04 -41.56
N GLN A 76 70.14 -48.86 -40.94
CA GLN A 76 71.30 -47.95 -40.91
C GLN A 76 72.37 -48.39 -39.89
N ASN A 77 71.94 -48.99 -38.78
CA ASN A 77 72.86 -49.45 -37.74
C ASN A 77 73.26 -50.89 -38.00
N LYS A 78 74.55 -51.10 -38.33
CA LYS A 78 75.10 -52.44 -38.64
C LYS A 78 74.92 -53.44 -37.50
N GLN A 79 74.97 -53.01 -36.24
CA GLN A 79 74.80 -53.90 -35.08
C GLN A 79 73.36 -54.36 -34.92
N MET A 80 72.41 -53.42 -35.02
CA MET A 80 70.97 -53.76 -34.96
C MET A 80 70.54 -54.62 -36.15
N LEU A 81 71.04 -54.31 -37.35
CA LEU A 81 70.77 -55.11 -38.53
C LEU A 81 71.33 -56.53 -38.37
N ALA A 82 72.53 -56.69 -37.81
CA ALA A 82 73.10 -58.01 -37.53
C ALA A 82 72.27 -58.81 -36.52
N ALA A 83 71.80 -58.18 -35.43
CA ALA A 83 70.94 -58.80 -34.44
C ALA A 83 69.59 -59.23 -35.05
N ALA A 84 68.96 -58.35 -35.83
CA ALA A 84 67.72 -58.66 -36.55
C ALA A 84 67.91 -59.81 -37.55
N CYS A 85 69.01 -59.84 -38.28
CA CYS A 85 69.33 -60.95 -39.16
C CYS A 85 69.55 -62.25 -38.37
N GLN A 86 70.26 -62.22 -37.25
CA GLN A 86 70.44 -63.43 -36.44
C GLN A 86 69.11 -63.98 -35.88
N MET A 87 68.18 -63.12 -35.50
CA MET A 87 66.91 -63.53 -34.88
C MET A 87 65.78 -63.85 -35.89
N PHE A 88 65.71 -63.12 -36.99
CA PHE A 88 64.55 -63.13 -37.89
C PHE A 88 64.82 -63.69 -39.28
N MET A 89 66.06 -64.12 -39.59
CA MET A 89 66.34 -64.73 -40.89
C MET A 89 65.54 -66.02 -41.09
N GLY A 90 64.86 -66.12 -42.23
CA GLY A 90 63.97 -67.23 -42.56
C GLY A 90 62.57 -67.14 -41.96
N LYS A 91 62.27 -66.13 -41.13
CA LYS A 91 60.91 -65.86 -40.63
C LYS A 91 60.15 -64.92 -41.57
N SER A 92 58.85 -65.13 -41.67
CA SER A 92 57.93 -64.26 -42.39
C SER A 92 57.60 -63.00 -41.56
N GLU A 93 57.19 -61.91 -42.22
CA GLU A 93 56.75 -60.68 -41.54
C GLU A 93 55.71 -60.90 -40.42
N PRO A 94 54.66 -61.74 -40.57
CA PRO A 94 53.71 -61.98 -39.47
C PRO A 94 54.34 -62.72 -38.27
N GLU A 95 55.33 -63.58 -38.48
CA GLU A 95 56.04 -64.25 -37.37
C GLU A 95 56.93 -63.26 -36.59
N ILE A 96 57.58 -62.32 -37.30
CA ILE A 96 58.36 -61.24 -36.68
C ILE A 96 57.40 -60.32 -35.88
N ALA A 97 56.26 -59.98 -36.48
CA ALA A 97 55.22 -59.20 -35.85
C ALA A 97 54.70 -59.87 -34.56
N GLN A 98 54.49 -61.19 -34.57
CA GLN A 98 54.03 -61.94 -33.40
C GLN A 98 55.05 -61.89 -32.25
N ILE A 99 56.34 -62.13 -32.53
CA ILE A 99 57.40 -62.08 -31.50
C ILE A 99 57.49 -60.68 -30.87
N ALA A 100 57.44 -59.65 -31.70
CA ALA A 100 57.50 -58.28 -31.23
C ALA A 100 56.21 -57.84 -30.49
N LEU A 101 55.05 -58.37 -30.91
CA LEU A 101 53.76 -58.17 -30.24
C LEU A 101 53.78 -58.75 -28.82
N GLU A 102 54.25 -59.99 -28.64
CA GLU A 102 54.34 -60.64 -27.33
C GLU A 102 55.27 -59.86 -26.37
N THR A 103 56.39 -59.36 -26.89
CA THR A 103 57.33 -58.54 -26.11
C THR A 103 56.70 -57.21 -25.69
N LEU A 104 56.00 -56.52 -26.61
CA LEU A 104 55.31 -55.27 -26.31
C LEU A 104 54.15 -55.46 -25.34
N GLU A 105 53.38 -56.54 -25.49
CA GLU A 105 52.28 -56.86 -24.60
C GLU A 105 52.79 -57.07 -23.17
N GLY A 106 53.91 -57.80 -23.00
CA GLY A 106 54.55 -57.99 -21.70
C GLY A 106 54.90 -56.66 -21.02
N HIS A 107 55.56 -55.76 -21.74
CA HIS A 107 55.92 -54.42 -21.23
C HIS A 107 54.69 -53.55 -20.94
N GLN A 108 53.70 -53.55 -21.83
CA GLN A 108 52.44 -52.83 -21.62
C GLN A 108 51.73 -53.32 -20.34
N ARG A 109 51.63 -54.64 -20.12
CA ARG A 109 51.03 -55.22 -18.92
C ARG A 109 51.78 -54.83 -17.65
N ALA A 110 53.11 -54.84 -17.68
CA ALA A 110 53.94 -54.47 -16.54
C ALA A 110 53.72 -53.00 -16.13
N ILE A 111 53.68 -52.08 -17.10
CA ILE A 111 53.43 -50.66 -16.85
C ILE A 111 52.01 -50.42 -16.31
N ILE A 112 51.00 -51.12 -16.84
CA ILE A 112 49.61 -51.04 -16.34
C ILE A 112 49.52 -51.44 -14.86
N ALA A 113 50.28 -52.45 -14.42
CA ALA A 113 50.26 -52.92 -13.03
C ALA A 113 50.83 -51.90 -12.03
N HIS A 114 51.70 -50.99 -12.46
CA HIS A 114 52.32 -49.99 -11.59
C HIS A 114 51.56 -48.65 -11.52
N LEU A 115 50.68 -48.38 -12.49
CA LEU A 115 49.92 -47.14 -12.58
C LEU A 115 48.49 -47.30 -12.09
N THR A 116 47.88 -46.16 -11.73
CA THR A 116 46.45 -46.08 -11.41
C THR A 116 45.61 -45.83 -12.67
N VAL A 117 44.32 -46.17 -12.63
CA VAL A 117 43.40 -45.95 -13.76
C VAL A 117 43.32 -44.47 -14.12
N GLU A 118 43.32 -43.60 -13.11
CA GLU A 118 43.26 -42.15 -13.26
C GLU A 118 44.50 -41.59 -13.93
N GLU A 119 45.69 -42.10 -13.60
CA GLU A 119 46.95 -41.67 -14.24
C GLU A 119 46.97 -42.07 -15.72
N ILE A 120 46.57 -43.30 -16.04
CA ILE A 120 46.49 -43.78 -17.42
C ILE A 120 45.46 -42.96 -18.23
N TYR A 121 44.33 -42.62 -17.62
CA TYR A 121 43.26 -41.87 -18.29
C TYR A 121 43.58 -40.38 -18.45
N LYS A 122 44.13 -39.73 -17.41
CA LYS A 122 44.44 -38.28 -17.41
C LYS A 122 45.68 -37.96 -18.22
N ASP A 123 46.72 -38.79 -18.14
CA ASP A 123 48.00 -38.55 -18.79
C ASP A 123 48.39 -39.70 -19.71
N ARG A 124 47.67 -39.79 -20.82
CA ARG A 124 47.90 -40.78 -21.88
C ARG A 124 49.28 -40.68 -22.51
N LYS A 125 49.90 -39.49 -22.48
CA LYS A 125 51.24 -39.25 -23.04
C LYS A 125 52.30 -39.88 -22.15
N LYS A 126 52.25 -39.61 -20.84
CA LYS A 126 53.17 -40.22 -19.87
C LYS A 126 53.14 -41.74 -19.93
N PHE A 127 51.94 -42.34 -19.98
CA PHE A 127 51.81 -43.79 -20.15
C PHE A 127 52.47 -44.28 -21.46
N SER A 128 52.20 -43.61 -22.58
CA SER A 128 52.75 -44.00 -23.88
C SER A 128 54.28 -43.87 -23.92
N GLU A 129 54.84 -42.84 -23.27
CA GLU A 129 56.28 -42.63 -23.16
C GLU A 129 56.97 -43.71 -22.30
N GLU A 130 56.36 -44.14 -21.20
CA GLU A 130 56.93 -45.21 -20.37
C GLU A 130 56.94 -46.55 -21.10
N VAL A 131 55.83 -46.93 -21.74
CA VAL A 131 55.78 -48.15 -22.56
C VAL A 131 56.79 -48.08 -23.71
N PHE A 132 56.89 -46.94 -24.38
CA PHE A 132 57.86 -46.72 -25.45
C PHE A 132 59.30 -46.88 -24.94
N LYS A 133 59.64 -46.28 -23.78
CA LYS A 133 61.00 -46.29 -23.23
C LYS A 133 61.45 -47.70 -22.84
N VAL A 134 60.60 -48.45 -22.12
CA VAL A 134 60.93 -49.80 -21.65
C VAL A 134 60.96 -50.80 -22.81
N ALA A 135 59.99 -50.74 -23.73
CA ALA A 135 59.98 -51.62 -24.89
C ALA A 135 61.14 -51.34 -25.86
N SER A 136 61.55 -50.08 -26.00
CA SER A 136 62.66 -49.71 -26.88
C SER A 136 63.98 -50.35 -26.44
N SER A 137 64.28 -50.42 -25.14
CA SER A 137 65.54 -51.05 -24.68
C SER A 137 65.62 -52.54 -25.00
N ASP A 138 64.51 -53.27 -24.92
CA ASP A 138 64.47 -54.71 -25.20
C ASP A 138 64.44 -55.02 -26.69
N LEU A 139 63.61 -54.29 -27.45
CA LEU A 139 63.49 -54.50 -28.89
C LEU A 139 64.77 -54.12 -29.64
N VAL A 140 65.57 -53.19 -29.10
CA VAL A 140 66.88 -52.85 -29.67
C VAL A 140 67.83 -54.04 -29.67
N ASN A 141 67.80 -54.89 -28.64
CA ASN A 141 68.62 -56.11 -28.57
C ASN A 141 68.20 -57.14 -29.64
N MET A 142 66.96 -57.07 -30.12
CA MET A 142 66.45 -57.87 -31.23
C MET A 142 66.67 -57.23 -32.61
N GLY A 143 67.25 -56.02 -32.67
CA GLY A 143 67.45 -55.28 -33.90
C GLY A 143 66.20 -54.57 -34.44
N ILE A 144 65.15 -54.45 -33.61
CA ILE A 144 63.92 -53.73 -33.92
C ILE A 144 63.99 -52.34 -33.28
N SER A 145 63.62 -51.31 -34.04
CA SER A 145 63.44 -49.96 -33.53
C SER A 145 61.94 -49.65 -33.45
N VAL A 146 61.47 -49.27 -32.26
CA VAL A 146 60.14 -48.69 -32.10
C VAL A 146 60.18 -47.26 -32.64
N VAL A 147 59.29 -46.94 -33.57
CA VAL A 147 59.14 -45.61 -34.17
C VAL A 147 58.18 -44.77 -33.33
N SER A 148 57.07 -45.36 -32.93
CA SER A 148 56.08 -44.72 -32.07
C SER A 148 55.25 -45.76 -31.34
N TYR A 149 54.75 -45.38 -30.18
CA TYR A 149 53.72 -46.11 -29.46
C TYR A 149 52.62 -45.13 -29.08
N THR A 150 51.37 -45.45 -29.42
CA THR A 150 50.22 -44.62 -29.09
C THR A 150 49.13 -45.45 -28.43
N LEU A 151 48.59 -44.93 -27.34
CA LEU A 151 47.43 -45.50 -26.68
C LEU A 151 46.18 -45.26 -27.55
N LYS A 152 45.59 -46.33 -28.08
CA LYS A 152 44.39 -46.27 -28.91
C LYS A 152 43.14 -46.16 -28.05
N ASP A 153 42.97 -47.10 -27.12
CA ASP A 153 41.78 -47.16 -26.27
C ASP A 153 42.07 -47.77 -24.90
N VAL A 154 41.27 -47.36 -23.91
CA VAL A 154 41.28 -47.87 -22.54
C VAL A 154 39.84 -48.14 -22.14
N HIS A 155 39.54 -49.40 -21.92
CA HIS A 155 38.22 -49.89 -21.54
C HIS A 155 38.28 -50.52 -20.15
N ASP A 156 37.16 -50.47 -19.44
CA ASP A 156 36.97 -51.11 -18.14
C ASP A 156 35.66 -51.90 -18.16
N ASP A 157 35.73 -53.15 -17.71
CA ASP A 157 34.59 -54.09 -17.67
C ASP A 157 33.64 -53.78 -16.49
N GLN A 158 34.04 -52.97 -15.51
CA GLN A 158 33.29 -52.67 -14.28
C GLN A 158 32.68 -51.26 -14.24
N ASP A 159 32.67 -50.54 -15.36
CA ASP A 159 32.05 -49.20 -15.52
C ASP A 159 32.57 -48.11 -14.54
N TYR A 160 33.79 -48.30 -14.00
CA TYR A 160 34.49 -47.36 -13.12
C TYR A 160 34.77 -46.04 -13.82
N LEU A 161 35.23 -46.08 -15.07
CA LEU A 161 35.53 -44.88 -15.88
C LEU A 161 34.28 -44.02 -16.13
N HIS A 162 33.15 -44.65 -16.39
CA HIS A 162 31.87 -43.96 -16.55
C HIS A 162 31.38 -43.33 -15.25
N SER A 163 31.57 -44.02 -14.12
CA SER A 163 31.24 -43.52 -12.78
C SER A 163 32.08 -42.28 -12.40
N LEU A 164 33.38 -42.28 -12.75
CA LEU A 164 34.27 -41.12 -12.61
C LEU A 164 33.80 -39.91 -13.45
N GLY A 165 33.25 -40.17 -14.64
CA GLY A 165 32.68 -39.16 -15.52
C GLY A 165 31.36 -38.54 -15.02
N LYS A 166 30.52 -39.32 -14.34
CA LYS A 166 29.22 -38.86 -13.80
C LYS A 166 29.39 -37.75 -12.75
N GLY A 167 30.31 -37.91 -11.80
CA GLY A 167 30.54 -36.90 -10.76
C GLY A 167 31.03 -35.56 -11.32
N ARG A 168 31.97 -35.60 -12.27
CA ARG A 168 32.50 -34.41 -12.95
C ARG A 168 31.42 -33.69 -13.77
N THR A 169 30.61 -34.46 -14.49
CA THR A 169 29.52 -33.93 -15.33
C THR A 169 28.44 -33.26 -14.47
N ALA A 170 28.05 -33.88 -13.36
CA ALA A 170 27.08 -33.31 -12.42
C ALA A 170 27.58 -31.99 -11.81
N GLN A 171 28.87 -31.91 -11.48
CA GLN A 171 29.46 -30.69 -10.91
C GLN A 171 29.54 -29.55 -11.94
N VAL A 172 29.98 -29.83 -13.16
CA VAL A 172 30.01 -28.83 -14.24
C VAL A 172 28.58 -28.33 -14.57
N GLN A 173 27.58 -29.22 -14.59
CA GLN A 173 26.19 -28.84 -14.80
C GLN A 173 25.61 -28.01 -13.65
N LYS A 174 26.03 -28.29 -12.40
CA LYS A 174 25.66 -27.50 -11.23
C LYS A 174 26.24 -26.08 -11.32
N ASP A 175 27.52 -25.96 -11.62
CA ASP A 175 28.21 -24.67 -11.72
C ASP A 175 27.67 -23.84 -12.90
N ALA A 176 27.38 -24.47 -14.04
CA ALA A 176 26.72 -23.83 -15.17
C ALA A 176 25.32 -23.29 -14.81
N ARG A 177 24.51 -24.07 -14.08
CA ARG A 177 23.18 -23.63 -13.60
C ARG A 177 23.28 -22.44 -12.64
N ILE A 178 24.27 -22.41 -11.75
CA ILE A 178 24.50 -21.29 -10.83
C ILE A 178 24.84 -20.02 -11.61
N GLY A 179 25.74 -20.13 -12.60
CA GLY A 179 26.12 -19.01 -13.45
C GLY A 179 24.95 -18.45 -14.28
N GLU A 180 24.11 -19.32 -14.83
CA GLU A 180 22.91 -18.91 -15.57
C GLU A 180 21.89 -18.19 -14.66
N ALA A 181 21.65 -18.73 -13.46
CA ALA A 181 20.75 -18.12 -12.49
C ALA A 181 21.22 -16.73 -12.02
N GLN A 182 22.53 -16.56 -11.77
CA GLN A 182 23.12 -15.27 -11.39
C GLN A 182 23.01 -14.24 -12.51
N ASN A 183 23.37 -14.61 -13.74
CA ASN A 183 23.28 -13.71 -14.90
C ASN A 183 21.82 -13.28 -15.16
N LYS A 184 20.85 -14.19 -15.01
CA LYS A 184 19.44 -13.88 -15.18
C LYS A 184 18.92 -12.94 -14.08
N ARG A 185 19.32 -13.16 -12.82
CA ARG A 185 19.00 -12.27 -11.71
C ARG A 185 19.53 -10.85 -11.96
N ASP A 186 20.79 -10.72 -12.36
CA ASP A 186 21.43 -9.42 -12.58
C ASP A 186 20.83 -8.68 -13.78
N ALA A 187 20.45 -9.41 -14.83
CA ALA A 187 19.74 -8.84 -15.97
C ALA A 187 18.38 -8.24 -15.56
N VAL A 188 17.59 -8.99 -14.77
CA VAL A 188 16.27 -8.53 -14.28
C VAL A 188 16.42 -7.32 -13.35
N ILE A 189 17.43 -7.29 -12.47
CA ILE A 189 17.67 -6.14 -11.58
C ILE A 189 18.00 -4.89 -12.39
N ARG A 190 18.89 -4.98 -13.40
CA ARG A 190 19.22 -3.84 -14.26
C ARG A 190 18.03 -3.37 -15.09
N GLU A 191 17.22 -4.30 -15.58
CA GLU A 191 16.01 -3.97 -16.34
C GLU A 191 14.98 -3.24 -15.45
N ALA A 192 14.74 -3.73 -14.23
CA ALA A 192 13.85 -3.09 -13.26
C ALA A 192 14.34 -1.69 -12.89
N GLN A 193 15.65 -1.50 -12.66
CA GLN A 193 16.23 -0.18 -12.37
C GLN A 193 16.08 0.78 -13.55
N ALA A 194 16.41 0.36 -14.77
CA ALA A 194 16.26 1.17 -15.97
C ALA A 194 14.79 1.55 -16.23
N MET A 195 13.86 0.63 -15.94
CA MET A 195 12.43 0.88 -16.03
C MET A 195 11.96 1.87 -14.97
N GLN A 196 12.42 1.72 -13.72
CA GLN A 196 12.09 2.65 -12.63
C GLN A 196 12.61 4.06 -12.92
N GLU A 197 13.83 4.21 -13.42
CA GLU A 197 14.38 5.50 -13.83
C GLU A 197 13.55 6.13 -14.95
N LYS A 198 13.22 5.37 -15.99
CA LYS A 198 12.36 5.82 -17.10
C LYS A 198 11.00 6.31 -16.61
N VAL A 199 10.33 5.52 -15.77
CA VAL A 199 9.01 5.86 -15.22
C VAL A 199 9.09 7.09 -14.32
N SER A 200 10.13 7.21 -13.49
CA SER A 200 10.34 8.39 -12.64
C SER A 200 10.56 9.68 -13.45
N ALA A 201 11.25 9.59 -14.60
CA ALA A 201 11.43 10.70 -15.52
C ALA A 201 10.13 11.08 -16.23
N GLN A 202 9.30 10.10 -16.62
CA GLN A 202 7.98 10.33 -17.18
C GLN A 202 7.06 11.05 -16.19
N TYR A 203 6.99 10.59 -14.94
CA TYR A 203 6.17 11.25 -13.91
C TYR A 203 6.64 12.68 -13.61
N LYS A 204 7.95 12.95 -13.59
CA LYS A 204 8.46 14.32 -13.46
C LYS A 204 7.97 15.22 -14.60
N ASN A 205 8.07 14.75 -15.85
CA ASN A 205 7.58 15.50 -17.00
C ASN A 205 6.07 15.74 -16.92
N GLU A 206 5.28 14.74 -16.52
CA GLU A 206 3.84 14.89 -16.34
C GLU A 206 3.47 15.87 -15.22
N ILE A 207 4.19 15.84 -14.09
CA ILE A 207 4.02 16.79 -12.98
C ILE A 207 4.33 18.22 -13.45
N ASP A 208 5.42 18.40 -14.19
CA ASP A 208 5.81 19.71 -14.71
C ASP A 208 4.80 20.24 -15.73
N MET A 209 4.28 19.38 -16.61
CA MET A 209 3.20 19.71 -17.54
C MET A 209 1.91 20.08 -16.80
N ALA A 210 1.50 19.29 -15.80
CA ALA A 210 0.30 19.56 -15.01
C ALA A 210 0.43 20.86 -14.19
N LYS A 211 1.63 21.16 -13.70
CA LYS A 211 1.93 22.42 -13.00
C LYS A 211 1.86 23.60 -13.97
N ALA A 212 2.47 23.49 -15.14
CA ALA A 212 2.39 24.53 -16.17
C ALA A 212 0.94 24.80 -16.61
N GLN A 213 0.14 23.75 -16.77
CA GLN A 213 -1.29 23.86 -17.10
C GLN A 213 -2.09 24.54 -15.99
N ARG A 214 -1.89 24.14 -14.73
CA ARG A 214 -2.55 24.77 -13.57
C ARG A 214 -2.17 26.25 -13.46
N ASP A 215 -0.90 26.58 -13.61
CA ASP A 215 -0.42 27.97 -13.52
C ASP A 215 -0.96 28.82 -14.68
N TYR A 216 -1.10 28.24 -15.88
CA TYR A 216 -1.78 28.87 -17.01
C TYR A 216 -3.26 29.12 -16.71
N GLU A 217 -3.99 28.13 -16.20
CA GLU A 217 -5.42 28.26 -15.86
C GLU A 217 -5.67 29.26 -14.75
N LEU A 218 -4.83 29.28 -13.70
CA LEU A 218 -4.90 30.28 -12.63
C LEU A 218 -4.67 31.71 -13.15
N LYS A 219 -3.66 31.89 -14.01
CA LYS A 219 -3.41 33.21 -14.64
C LYS A 219 -4.55 33.62 -15.56
N LYS A 220 -5.08 32.69 -16.36
CA LYS A 220 -6.24 32.94 -17.23
C LYS A 220 -7.46 33.35 -16.40
N ALA A 221 -7.78 32.62 -15.33
CA ALA A 221 -8.89 32.95 -14.44
C ALA A 221 -8.72 34.34 -13.79
N ALA A 222 -7.49 34.69 -13.37
CA ALA A 222 -7.21 36.03 -12.85
C ALA A 222 -7.44 37.13 -13.89
N TYR A 223 -6.95 36.94 -15.12
CA TYR A 223 -7.19 37.88 -16.21
C TYR A 223 -8.66 37.96 -16.63
N ASP A 224 -9.39 36.83 -16.64
CA ASP A 224 -10.82 36.82 -16.94
C ASP A 224 -11.61 37.57 -15.87
N VAL A 225 -11.24 37.47 -14.59
CA VAL A 225 -11.82 38.28 -13.51
C VAL A 225 -11.54 39.77 -13.75
N GLU A 226 -10.32 40.15 -14.11
CA GLU A 226 -9.96 41.55 -14.39
C GLU A 226 -10.69 42.11 -15.62
N VAL A 227 -10.78 41.32 -16.71
CA VAL A 227 -11.51 41.69 -17.92
C VAL A 227 -13.02 41.79 -17.64
N ASN A 228 -13.60 40.83 -16.91
CA ASN A 228 -15.02 40.82 -16.60
C ASN A 228 -15.41 41.93 -15.62
N THR A 229 -14.56 42.25 -14.63
CA THR A 229 -14.80 43.41 -13.75
C THR A 229 -14.76 44.72 -14.53
N LYS A 230 -13.77 44.92 -15.42
CA LYS A 230 -13.73 46.09 -16.31
C LYS A 230 -14.90 46.16 -17.29
N LYS A 231 -15.34 45.02 -17.82
CA LYS A 231 -16.51 44.94 -18.70
C LYS A 231 -17.79 45.25 -17.94
N ALA A 232 -17.96 44.75 -16.73
CA ALA A 232 -19.10 45.05 -15.87
C ALA A 232 -19.12 46.53 -15.44
N GLU A 233 -17.98 47.12 -15.12
CA GLU A 233 -17.85 48.57 -14.87
C GLU A 233 -18.29 49.39 -16.10
N SER A 234 -17.84 49.01 -17.31
CA SER A 234 -18.20 49.70 -18.54
C SER A 234 -19.69 49.54 -18.88
N GLU A 235 -20.26 48.35 -18.68
CA GLU A 235 -21.68 48.08 -18.91
C GLU A 235 -22.55 48.83 -17.89
N MET A 236 -22.15 48.86 -16.61
CA MET A 236 -22.83 49.66 -15.59
C MET A 236 -22.76 51.16 -15.88
N ALA A 237 -21.62 51.67 -16.35
CA ALA A 237 -21.49 53.06 -16.77
C ALA A 237 -22.40 53.39 -17.95
N TYR A 238 -22.50 52.48 -18.92
CA TYR A 238 -23.41 52.60 -20.06
C TYR A 238 -24.89 52.61 -19.60
N GLN A 239 -25.29 51.66 -18.76
CA GLN A 239 -26.66 51.57 -18.25
C GLN A 239 -27.04 52.77 -17.38
N LEU A 240 -26.12 53.27 -16.55
CA LEU A 240 -26.31 54.49 -15.77
C LEU A 240 -26.53 55.70 -16.69
N GLN A 241 -25.81 55.78 -17.80
CA GLN A 241 -25.95 56.85 -18.77
C GLN A 241 -27.28 56.78 -19.53
N VAL A 242 -27.73 55.57 -19.90
CA VAL A 242 -29.05 55.34 -20.48
C VAL A 242 -30.15 55.74 -19.50
N ALA A 243 -30.04 55.35 -18.23
CA ALA A 243 -31.01 55.71 -17.18
C ALA A 243 -31.08 57.23 -16.95
N LYS A 244 -29.93 57.92 -16.84
CA LYS A 244 -29.87 59.38 -16.73
C LYS A 244 -30.51 60.09 -17.93
N THR A 245 -30.23 59.60 -19.14
CA THR A 245 -30.80 60.17 -20.38
C THR A 245 -32.30 59.98 -20.42
N LYS A 246 -32.79 58.80 -20.03
CA LYS A 246 -34.23 58.51 -19.94
C LYS A 246 -34.94 59.39 -18.91
N GLN A 247 -34.33 59.60 -17.74
CA GLN A 247 -34.85 60.48 -16.70
C GLN A 247 -34.99 61.93 -17.21
N ARG A 248 -33.98 62.44 -17.91
CA ARG A 248 -34.00 63.79 -18.49
C ARG A 248 -35.07 63.96 -19.57
N ILE A 249 -35.29 62.95 -20.41
CA ILE A 249 -36.39 62.93 -21.40
C ILE A 249 -37.76 62.98 -20.72
N GLU A 250 -37.91 62.27 -19.60
CA GLU A 250 -39.19 62.23 -18.87
C GLU A 250 -39.48 63.56 -18.16
N GLU A 251 -38.46 64.24 -17.62
CA GLU A 251 -38.58 65.61 -17.10
C GLU A 251 -39.03 66.61 -18.19
N GLU A 252 -38.45 66.54 -19.39
CA GLU A 252 -38.85 67.39 -20.51
C GLU A 252 -40.29 67.11 -20.98
N LYS A 253 -40.70 65.84 -21.05
CA LYS A 253 -42.10 65.47 -21.37
C LYS A 253 -43.08 66.02 -20.34
N MET A 254 -42.72 65.99 -19.06
CA MET A 254 -43.56 66.50 -17.98
C MET A 254 -43.80 68.00 -18.12
N GLN A 255 -42.80 68.77 -18.55
CA GLN A 255 -42.98 70.20 -18.83
C GLN A 255 -43.97 70.47 -19.96
N VAL A 256 -43.95 69.67 -21.03
CA VAL A 256 -44.93 69.78 -22.13
C VAL A 256 -46.35 69.48 -21.63
N GLN A 257 -46.49 68.46 -20.78
CA GLN A 257 -47.79 68.05 -20.24
C GLN A 257 -48.39 69.10 -19.28
N VAL A 258 -47.54 69.81 -18.52
CA VAL A 258 -47.97 70.93 -17.67
C VAL A 258 -48.54 72.07 -18.52
N VAL A 259 -47.86 72.44 -19.62
CA VAL A 259 -48.31 73.52 -20.54
C VAL A 259 -49.69 73.20 -21.12
N GLU A 260 -49.89 71.97 -21.61
CA GLU A 260 -51.17 71.52 -22.18
C GLU A 260 -52.31 71.56 -21.15
N ARG A 261 -52.06 71.14 -19.90
CA ARG A 261 -53.04 71.25 -18.81
C ARG A 261 -53.39 72.69 -18.47
N THR A 262 -52.43 73.62 -18.45
CA THR A 262 -52.73 75.05 -18.22
C THR A 262 -53.64 75.63 -19.30
N GLN A 263 -53.47 75.23 -20.56
CA GLN A 263 -54.35 75.67 -21.65
C GLN A 263 -55.78 75.11 -21.52
N GLN A 264 -55.93 73.87 -21.04
CA GLN A 264 -57.25 73.28 -20.79
C GLN A 264 -58.01 73.99 -19.66
N ILE A 265 -57.32 74.42 -18.60
CA ILE A 265 -57.94 75.16 -17.48
C ILE A 265 -58.48 76.52 -17.95
N MET A 266 -57.72 77.26 -18.77
CA MET A 266 -58.18 78.55 -19.31
C MET A 266 -59.43 78.41 -20.19
N LEU A 267 -59.53 77.34 -20.98
CA LEU A 267 -60.73 77.06 -21.78
C LEU A 267 -61.96 76.78 -20.90
N GLN A 268 -61.78 76.02 -19.82
CA GLN A 268 -62.87 75.70 -18.88
C GLN A 268 -63.34 76.94 -18.11
N GLU A 269 -62.45 77.85 -17.71
CA GLU A 269 -62.82 79.11 -17.05
C GLU A 269 -63.71 80.01 -17.94
N GLN A 270 -63.46 80.04 -19.25
CA GLN A 270 -64.27 80.82 -20.19
C GLN A 270 -65.67 80.22 -20.42
N GLU A 271 -65.82 78.89 -20.35
CA GLU A 271 -67.14 78.25 -20.44
C GLU A 271 -67.99 78.46 -19.18
N ILE A 272 -67.35 78.49 -18.00
CA ILE A 272 -68.02 78.74 -16.71
C ILE A 272 -68.63 80.15 -16.68
N THR A 273 -67.87 81.17 -17.11
CA THR A 273 -68.34 82.57 -17.13
C THR A 273 -69.54 82.79 -18.07
N ARG A 274 -69.66 82.01 -19.15
CA ARG A 274 -70.84 82.05 -20.04
C ARG A 274 -72.09 81.47 -19.36
N LYS A 275 -71.94 80.38 -18.59
CA LYS A 275 -73.04 79.73 -17.87
C LYS A 275 -73.54 80.55 -16.68
N GLU A 276 -72.65 81.22 -15.95
CA GLU A 276 -73.04 82.08 -14.80
C GLU A 276 -74.01 83.19 -15.20
N LYS A 277 -73.74 83.87 -16.33
CA LYS A 277 -74.61 84.96 -16.83
C LYS A 277 -76.00 84.48 -17.25
N GLU A 278 -76.15 83.20 -17.62
CA GLU A 278 -77.45 82.64 -18.01
C GLU A 278 -78.30 82.22 -16.80
N LEU A 279 -77.65 81.72 -15.73
CA LEU A 279 -78.27 81.39 -14.44
C LEU A 279 -78.75 82.64 -13.69
N GLU A 280 -77.97 83.72 -13.73
CA GLU A 280 -78.30 85.00 -13.09
C GLU A 280 -79.62 85.61 -13.63
N ALA A 281 -79.87 85.49 -14.94
CA ALA A 281 -81.09 86.03 -15.56
C ALA A 281 -82.34 85.18 -15.31
N LYS A 282 -82.22 83.85 -15.21
CA LYS A 282 -83.37 82.92 -15.10
C LYS A 282 -83.76 82.58 -13.66
N VAL A 283 -82.83 82.56 -12.70
CA VAL A 283 -83.07 81.99 -11.36
C VAL A 283 -83.01 83.04 -10.25
N MET A 284 -82.08 83.99 -10.30
CA MET A 284 -81.86 84.93 -9.19
C MET A 284 -82.90 86.04 -9.11
N LYS A 285 -83.29 86.63 -10.25
CA LYS A 285 -84.23 87.77 -10.26
C LYS A 285 -85.67 87.45 -9.80
N PRO A 286 -86.23 86.26 -10.05
CA PRO A 286 -87.52 85.86 -9.46
C PRO A 286 -87.41 85.54 -7.95
N ALA A 287 -86.28 84.97 -7.51
CA ALA A 287 -86.08 84.56 -6.11
C ALA A 287 -85.88 85.74 -5.15
N GLU A 288 -85.30 86.85 -5.60
CA GLU A 288 -85.16 88.07 -4.79
C GLU A 288 -86.49 88.80 -4.54
N ALA A 289 -87.43 88.75 -5.49
CA ALA A 289 -88.77 89.31 -5.31
C ALA A 289 -89.55 88.57 -4.20
N GLU A 290 -89.36 87.25 -4.10
CA GLU A 290 -90.02 86.42 -3.08
C GLU A 290 -89.37 86.57 -1.69
N ARG A 291 -88.04 86.71 -1.63
CA ARG A 291 -87.31 86.97 -0.37
C ARG A 291 -87.77 88.28 0.28
N TYR A 292 -87.94 89.34 -0.51
CA TYR A 292 -88.37 90.66 0.00
C TYR A 292 -89.78 90.63 0.60
N ARG A 293 -90.70 89.84 0.02
CA ARG A 293 -92.06 89.66 0.54
C ARG A 293 -92.07 88.95 1.90
N LEU A 294 -91.23 87.92 2.07
CA LEU A 294 -91.12 87.16 3.32
C LEU A 294 -90.46 87.96 4.45
N GLU A 295 -89.46 88.78 4.13
CA GLU A 295 -88.75 89.61 5.10
C GLU A 295 -89.68 90.66 5.73
N LYS A 296 -90.56 91.29 4.94
CA LYS A 296 -91.55 92.26 5.44
C LYS A 296 -92.64 91.64 6.33
N LEU A 297 -93.01 90.38 6.07
CA LEU A 297 -93.95 89.64 6.92
C LEU A 297 -93.32 89.25 8.26
N ALA A 298 -92.04 88.87 8.27
CA ALA A 298 -91.30 88.55 9.50
C ALA A 298 -91.03 89.79 10.37
N GLU A 299 -90.83 90.96 9.77
CA GLU A 299 -90.64 92.23 10.47
C GLU A 299 -91.91 92.67 11.23
N ALA A 300 -93.09 92.47 10.63
CA ALA A 300 -94.38 92.73 11.29
C ALA A 300 -94.63 91.79 12.49
N GLN A 301 -94.20 90.53 12.41
CA GLN A 301 -94.30 89.57 13.52
C GLN A 301 -93.34 89.91 14.67
N ARG A 302 -92.13 90.36 14.37
CA ARG A 302 -91.15 90.79 15.38
C ARG A 302 -91.64 91.99 16.18
N LEU A 303 -92.26 92.97 15.52
CA LEU A 303 -92.84 94.15 16.19
C LEU A 303 -93.98 93.78 17.15
N LYS A 304 -94.86 92.85 16.76
CA LYS A 304 -95.91 92.33 17.64
C LYS A 304 -95.34 91.65 18.90
N LEU A 305 -94.29 90.85 18.73
CA LEU A 305 -93.65 90.11 19.82
C LEU A 305 -92.95 91.04 20.84
N ILE A 306 -92.38 92.15 20.38
CA ILE A 306 -91.73 93.16 21.25
C ILE A 306 -92.79 93.90 22.09
N MET A 307 -93.93 94.28 21.49
CA MET A 307 -95.00 94.96 22.23
C MET A 307 -95.68 94.07 23.28
N GLU A 308 -95.83 92.77 23.01
CA GLU A 308 -96.33 91.79 23.99
C GLU A 308 -95.32 91.59 25.14
N ALA A 309 -94.01 91.54 24.84
CA ALA A 309 -92.95 91.40 25.85
C ALA A 309 -92.80 92.65 26.75
N GLU A 310 -93.00 93.87 26.21
CA GLU A 310 -93.01 95.11 27.00
C GLU A 310 -94.22 95.18 27.95
N ALA A 311 -95.39 94.71 27.52
CA ALA A 311 -96.58 94.64 28.36
C ALA A 311 -96.42 93.62 29.52
N GLU A 312 -95.75 92.49 29.28
CA GLU A 312 -95.43 91.51 30.32
C GLU A 312 -94.37 92.02 31.31
N ALA A 313 -93.32 92.70 30.82
CA ALA A 313 -92.27 93.28 31.64
C ALA A 313 -92.78 94.36 32.61
N GLU A 314 -93.74 95.18 32.16
CA GLU A 314 -94.39 96.19 33.00
C GLU A 314 -95.27 95.54 34.10
N SER A 315 -95.93 94.41 33.81
CA SER A 315 -96.70 93.65 34.80
C SER A 315 -95.80 93.02 35.88
N ILE A 316 -94.59 92.59 35.50
CA ILE A 316 -93.58 92.02 36.42
C ILE A 316 -92.98 93.12 37.30
N ARG A 317 -92.76 94.34 36.76
CA ARG A 317 -92.28 95.49 37.54
C ARG A 317 -93.24 95.85 38.67
N ILE A 318 -94.54 95.95 38.39
CA ILE A 318 -95.56 96.29 39.38
C ILE A 318 -95.75 95.15 40.41
N LYS A 319 -95.60 93.88 40.02
CA LYS A 319 -95.58 92.74 40.97
C LYS A 319 -94.32 92.72 41.85
N GLY A 320 -93.17 93.03 41.27
CA GLY A 320 -91.88 93.09 41.97
C GLY A 320 -91.81 94.20 43.01
N GLU A 321 -92.45 95.36 42.77
CA GLU A 321 -92.54 96.44 43.76
C GLU A 321 -93.45 96.09 44.94
N ALA A 322 -94.52 95.32 44.73
CA ALA A 322 -95.38 94.81 45.80
C ALA A 322 -94.70 93.69 46.63
N GLU A 323 -93.89 92.85 46.01
CA GLU A 323 -93.11 91.80 46.69
C GLU A 323 -91.89 92.36 47.44
N ALA A 324 -91.26 93.42 46.93
CA ALA A 324 -90.15 94.12 47.61
C ALA A 324 -90.60 94.76 48.94
N PHE A 325 -91.80 95.35 49.00
CA PHE A 325 -92.37 95.91 50.23
C PHE A 325 -92.69 94.82 51.28
N ALA A 326 -93.11 93.62 50.84
CA ALA A 326 -93.35 92.48 51.71
C ALA A 326 -92.05 91.86 52.26
N VAL A 327 -90.98 91.83 51.45
CA VAL A 327 -89.65 91.34 51.87
C VAL A 327 -88.94 92.34 52.80
N GLU A 328 -89.13 93.65 52.64
CA GLU A 328 -88.58 94.67 53.55
C GLU A 328 -89.20 94.59 54.97
N ALA A 329 -90.50 94.28 55.06
CA ALA A 329 -91.17 94.05 56.35
C ALA A 329 -90.68 92.75 57.03
N LYS A 330 -90.38 91.71 56.25
CA LYS A 330 -89.86 90.42 56.72
C LYS A 330 -88.38 90.49 57.14
N GLY A 331 -87.56 91.23 56.39
CA GLY A 331 -86.14 91.47 56.70
C GLY A 331 -85.92 92.29 57.97
N ARG A 332 -86.85 93.18 58.34
CA ARG A 332 -86.81 93.94 59.61
C ARG A 332 -87.00 93.03 60.83
N ALA A 333 -87.86 92.02 60.73
CA ALA A 333 -88.09 91.03 61.79
C ALA A 333 -86.92 90.02 61.92
N GLU A 334 -86.25 89.69 60.81
CA GLU A 334 -85.06 88.81 60.79
C GLU A 334 -83.78 89.54 61.27
N ALA A 335 -83.68 90.86 61.04
CA ALA A 335 -82.59 91.69 61.55
C ALA A 335 -82.61 91.84 63.08
N GLU A 336 -83.78 91.97 63.71
CA GLU A 336 -83.92 91.93 65.18
C GLU A 336 -83.57 90.54 65.75
N GLN A 337 -83.76 89.47 64.98
CA GLN A 337 -83.36 88.12 65.34
C GLN A 337 -81.83 87.91 65.23
N MET A 338 -81.18 88.52 64.23
CA MET A 338 -79.73 88.46 64.05
C MET A 338 -78.96 89.29 65.10
N VAL A 339 -79.52 90.41 65.59
CA VAL A 339 -78.93 91.17 66.71
C VAL A 339 -78.87 90.32 67.98
N LYS A 340 -79.91 89.51 68.27
CA LYS A 340 -79.88 88.53 69.38
C LYS A 340 -78.96 87.33 69.16
N LYS A 341 -78.70 86.96 67.89
CA LYS A 341 -77.71 85.93 67.53
C LYS A 341 -76.27 86.44 67.62
N ALA A 342 -76.03 87.73 67.36
CA ALA A 342 -74.71 88.35 67.46
C ALA A 342 -74.19 88.46 68.91
N GLU A 343 -75.08 88.58 69.90
CA GLU A 343 -74.71 88.46 71.32
C GLU A 343 -74.29 87.02 71.72
N ALA A 344 -74.76 86.00 71.00
CA ALA A 344 -74.43 84.59 71.26
C ALA A 344 -73.13 84.11 70.60
N PHE A 345 -72.53 84.87 69.67
CA PHE A 345 -71.28 84.52 68.98
C PHE A 345 -70.01 85.15 69.59
N GLN A 346 -70.12 85.86 70.71
CA GLN A 346 -68.97 86.38 71.47
C GLN A 346 -68.08 85.29 72.12
N GLN A 347 -68.38 83.99 71.97
CA GLN A 347 -67.63 82.90 72.63
C GLN A 347 -67.01 81.84 71.71
N TYR A 348 -66.90 82.06 70.41
CA TYR A 348 -66.07 81.16 69.58
C TYR A 348 -64.93 81.92 68.91
N LYS A 349 -63.75 81.74 69.49
CA LYS A 349 -62.46 82.22 69.01
C LYS A 349 -62.05 81.47 67.75
N ASP A 350 -61.57 82.26 66.79
CA ASP A 350 -60.68 81.95 65.67
C ASP A 350 -61.24 80.94 64.64
N GLY A 351 -61.42 81.30 63.36
CA GLY A 351 -60.66 82.24 62.55
C GLY A 351 -60.31 81.50 61.26
N ALA A 352 -61.22 81.53 60.31
CA ALA A 352 -61.03 82.28 59.06
C ALA A 352 -60.14 81.56 58.03
N MET A 353 -60.82 81.16 56.95
CA MET A 353 -60.43 81.36 55.56
C MET A 353 -59.19 80.59 55.06
N VAL A 354 -59.39 79.80 53.99
CA VAL A 354 -58.74 79.95 52.66
C VAL A 354 -58.87 78.60 51.93
N ASP A 355 -59.89 78.52 51.09
CA ASP A 355 -60.15 77.46 50.10
C ASP A 355 -60.21 78.09 48.69
N MET A 356 -59.27 78.99 48.37
CA MET A 356 -59.40 79.77 47.13
C MET A 356 -58.08 80.18 46.42
N LEU A 357 -56.91 79.61 46.75
CA LEU A 357 -55.65 80.12 46.12
C LEU A 357 -54.51 79.15 45.73
N LEU A 358 -54.62 77.81 45.80
CA LEU A 358 -53.48 76.93 45.40
C LEU A 358 -53.85 75.75 44.48
N GLU A 359 -54.94 75.87 43.71
CA GLU A 359 -55.35 74.96 42.62
C GLU A 359 -54.58 75.19 41.28
N LYS A 360 -53.46 75.92 41.30
CA LYS A 360 -52.67 76.31 40.11
C LYS A 360 -51.19 75.88 40.17
N LEU A 361 -50.89 74.70 40.72
CA LEU A 361 -49.55 74.10 40.74
C LEU A 361 -49.35 72.71 40.05
N PRO A 362 -50.19 72.21 39.13
CA PRO A 362 -49.91 70.95 38.44
C PRO A 362 -49.02 71.12 37.18
N LEU A 363 -47.80 71.67 37.31
CA LEU A 363 -46.83 71.77 36.17
C LEU A 363 -45.33 71.62 36.54
N MET A 364 -44.95 71.07 37.71
CA MET A 364 -43.52 70.99 38.09
C MET A 364 -43.00 69.64 38.58
N ALA A 365 -43.75 68.54 38.51
CA ALA A 365 -43.24 67.24 38.98
C ALA A 365 -43.56 66.06 38.05
N GLU A 366 -43.63 66.33 36.75
CA GLU A 366 -43.47 65.34 35.67
C GLU A 366 -42.04 64.75 35.62
N GLU A 367 -41.06 65.35 36.32
CA GLU A 367 -39.63 65.04 36.08
C GLU A 367 -38.88 64.36 37.25
N ILE A 368 -39.58 63.86 38.28
CA ILE A 368 -38.94 63.25 39.47
C ILE A 368 -39.18 61.73 39.57
N SER A 369 -40.17 61.17 38.88
CA SER A 369 -40.52 59.73 38.96
C SER A 369 -39.97 58.87 37.81
N ARG A 370 -39.20 59.44 36.87
CA ARG A 370 -38.63 58.69 35.72
C ARG A 370 -37.47 57.72 36.07
N PRO A 371 -36.59 57.94 37.06
CA PRO A 371 -35.42 57.06 37.27
C PRO A 371 -35.61 55.82 38.16
N LEU A 372 -36.82 55.47 38.60
CA LEU A 372 -37.06 54.31 39.51
C LEU A 372 -37.83 53.15 38.89
N CYS A 373 -38.37 53.31 37.68
CA CYS A 373 -39.05 52.23 36.94
C CYS A 373 -38.16 51.52 35.89
N GLU A 374 -36.89 51.93 35.72
CA GLU A 374 -35.92 51.32 34.78
C GLU A 374 -34.58 50.91 35.46
N ALA A 375 -34.63 50.34 36.66
CA ALA A 375 -33.44 49.76 37.31
C ALA A 375 -33.48 48.23 37.28
N HIS A 376 -32.77 47.64 36.31
CA HIS A 376 -32.60 46.20 36.09
C HIS A 376 -31.35 45.62 36.81
N LYS A 377 -30.84 46.28 37.86
CA LYS A 377 -29.52 45.99 38.44
C LYS A 377 -29.45 46.16 39.96
N ILE A 378 -29.14 45.06 40.65
CA ILE A 378 -28.78 44.99 42.07
C ILE A 378 -27.26 45.16 42.20
N THR A 379 -26.81 46.01 43.12
CA THR A 379 -25.39 46.30 43.39
C THR A 379 -24.92 45.52 44.62
N MET A 380 -23.81 44.79 44.48
CA MET A 380 -23.13 44.07 45.55
C MET A 380 -21.99 44.94 46.10
N VAL A 381 -21.94 45.13 47.41
CA VAL A 381 -20.96 45.98 48.10
C VAL A 381 -19.74 45.13 48.50
N SER A 382 -18.56 45.50 48.02
CA SER A 382 -17.27 44.98 48.49
C SER A 382 -16.54 46.08 49.27
N SER A 383 -16.02 45.72 50.44
CA SER A 383 -15.08 46.53 51.22
C SER A 383 -13.73 45.82 51.17
N GLY A 384 -12.79 46.34 50.38
CA GLY A 384 -11.40 45.85 50.30
C GLY A 384 -10.93 45.62 48.86
N GLY A 385 -9.87 46.34 48.47
CA GLY A 385 -9.44 46.47 47.07
C GLY A 385 -8.90 45.19 46.42
N GLY A 386 -9.43 44.88 45.24
CA GLY A 386 -8.97 43.83 44.32
C GLY A 386 -10.13 43.25 43.49
N GLU A 387 -9.93 43.09 42.17
CA GLU A 387 -10.98 42.85 41.16
C GLU A 387 -11.92 41.66 41.42
N VAL A 388 -13.21 41.85 41.08
CA VAL A 388 -14.33 40.91 41.25
C VAL A 388 -14.84 40.42 39.88
N GLY A 389 -15.00 39.11 39.71
CA GLY A 389 -15.62 38.49 38.52
C GLY A 389 -15.55 36.95 38.50
N ALA A 390 -16.35 36.32 37.64
CA ALA A 390 -16.54 34.87 37.50
C ALA A 390 -15.27 34.05 37.16
N ALA A 391 -14.12 34.71 36.93
CA ALA A 391 -12.81 34.07 36.79
C ALA A 391 -12.18 33.66 38.14
N LYS A 392 -12.69 34.15 39.29
CA LYS A 392 -12.21 33.75 40.63
C LYS A 392 -12.85 32.45 41.14
N LEU A 393 -14.08 32.15 40.68
CA LEU A 393 -14.82 30.93 41.05
C LEU A 393 -14.26 29.66 40.37
N SER A 394 -13.70 29.77 39.18
CA SER A 394 -13.05 28.63 38.50
C SER A 394 -11.61 28.39 38.97
N GLY A 395 -10.93 29.41 39.49
CA GLY A 395 -9.59 29.29 40.09
C GLY A 395 -9.58 28.76 41.53
N GLU A 396 -10.57 29.15 42.36
CA GLU A 396 -10.65 28.67 43.75
C GLU A 396 -11.08 27.21 43.87
N VAL A 397 -11.79 26.65 42.90
CA VAL A 397 -12.14 25.21 42.89
C VAL A 397 -10.92 24.34 42.52
N LEU A 398 -10.04 24.83 41.64
CA LEU A 398 -8.83 24.12 41.24
C LEU A 398 -7.73 24.17 42.33
N ASP A 399 -7.67 25.27 43.09
CA ASP A 399 -6.73 25.44 44.23
C ASP A 399 -7.18 24.69 45.50
N ILE A 400 -8.44 24.30 45.60
CA ILE A 400 -8.95 23.40 46.65
C ILE A 400 -8.63 21.93 46.33
N MET A 401 -8.61 21.54 45.06
CA MET A 401 -8.24 20.17 44.64
C MET A 401 -6.75 19.85 44.79
N THR A 402 -5.87 20.83 44.63
CA THR A 402 -4.41 20.66 44.78
C THR A 402 -3.93 20.60 46.23
N ARG A 403 -4.74 21.10 47.18
CA ARG A 403 -4.44 21.10 48.63
C ARG A 403 -5.01 19.89 49.39
N LEU A 404 -5.82 19.06 48.72
CA LEU A 404 -6.45 17.89 49.32
C LEU A 404 -5.44 16.82 49.79
N PRO A 405 -4.33 16.53 49.09
CA PRO A 405 -3.35 15.55 49.54
C PRO A 405 -2.62 15.96 50.84
N GLU A 406 -2.21 17.22 50.98
CA GLU A 406 -1.57 17.75 52.20
C GLU A 406 -2.52 17.81 53.41
N ALA A 407 -3.83 17.95 53.17
CA ALA A 407 -4.84 17.96 54.23
C ALA A 407 -5.11 16.55 54.78
N VAL A 408 -5.04 15.52 53.92
CA VAL A 408 -5.21 14.11 54.32
C VAL A 408 -4.01 13.63 55.15
N GLU A 409 -2.80 14.05 54.81
CA GLU A 409 -1.58 13.73 55.56
C GLU A 409 -1.58 14.36 56.97
N LYS A 410 -2.06 15.62 57.11
CA LYS A 410 -2.17 16.32 58.40
C LYS A 410 -3.32 15.85 59.29
N LEU A 411 -4.36 15.21 58.74
CA LEU A 411 -5.54 14.78 59.51
C LEU A 411 -5.56 13.27 59.82
N THR A 412 -4.80 12.45 59.08
CA THR A 412 -4.81 10.98 59.27
C THR A 412 -3.51 10.40 59.76
N GLY A 413 -2.40 11.16 59.72
CA GLY A 413 -1.09 10.70 60.21
C GLY A 413 -0.51 9.49 59.46
N ILE A 414 -1.10 9.11 58.32
CA ILE A 414 -0.63 8.01 57.48
C ILE A 414 0.18 8.61 56.34
N ASN A 415 1.49 8.36 56.40
CA ASN A 415 2.44 8.67 55.34
C ASN A 415 2.37 7.55 54.29
N ILE A 416 1.94 7.88 53.07
CA ILE A 416 2.06 7.01 51.90
C ILE A 416 3.17 7.56 51.00
N SER A 417 4.40 7.38 51.46
CA SER A 417 5.60 7.39 50.61
C SER A 417 6.15 5.97 50.59
N LEU A 418 6.21 5.39 49.38
CA LEU A 418 6.71 4.05 49.12
C LEU A 418 8.23 4.03 49.34
N ASP A 419 8.66 3.25 50.33
CA ASP A 419 10.04 2.84 50.54
C ASP A 419 10.59 2.15 49.28
N SER A 420 11.60 2.76 48.69
CA SER A 420 12.33 2.27 47.53
C SER A 420 13.79 2.04 47.89
N ALA A 421 14.09 1.03 48.71
CA ALA A 421 15.47 0.60 48.92
C ALA A 421 15.62 -0.74 49.65
N PHE A 422 15.11 -1.86 49.13
CA PHE A 422 15.66 -3.18 49.46
C PHE A 422 15.27 -4.16 48.33
N TRP A 423 16.24 -4.95 47.86
CA TRP A 423 16.22 -5.80 46.65
C TRP A 423 16.84 -5.18 45.38
N TRP A 424 17.98 -4.53 45.54
CA TRP A 424 19.02 -4.62 44.52
C TRP A 424 19.89 -5.84 44.84
N LEU A 425 19.56 -6.98 44.21
CA LEU A 425 20.50 -7.96 43.64
C LEU A 425 19.75 -9.25 43.26
N THR A 426 19.89 -9.59 41.97
CA THR A 426 19.46 -10.81 41.28
C THR A 426 17.97 -11.05 41.13
N PHE A 427 17.32 -10.33 40.21
CA PHE A 427 16.46 -10.87 39.15
C PHE A 427 16.29 -9.74 38.13
N ALA A 428 16.56 -9.99 36.84
CA ALA A 428 16.01 -9.15 35.79
C ALA A 428 14.49 -9.39 35.80
N THR A 429 13.78 -8.72 36.71
CA THR A 429 12.32 -8.75 36.77
C THR A 429 11.82 -8.01 35.55
N ARG A 430 11.38 -8.78 34.55
CA ARG A 430 10.51 -8.31 33.48
C ARG A 430 9.37 -7.53 34.13
N GLN A 431 9.35 -6.19 33.98
CA GLN A 431 8.25 -5.38 34.50
C GLN A 431 6.94 -5.87 33.86
N PRO A 432 5.85 -6.00 34.64
CA PRO A 432 4.56 -6.34 34.09
C PRO A 432 4.16 -5.26 33.08
N ARG A 433 3.75 -5.69 31.88
CA ARG A 433 3.27 -4.77 30.83
C ARG A 433 1.97 -4.13 31.29
N GLN A 434 1.86 -2.81 31.20
CA GLN A 434 0.62 -2.11 31.52
C GLN A 434 -0.12 -1.78 30.22
N TYR A 435 -1.35 -2.27 30.07
CA TYR A 435 -2.18 -2.06 28.89
C TYR A 435 -3.15 -0.89 29.11
N HIS A 436 -3.30 -0.05 28.08
CA HIS A 436 -4.19 1.11 28.07
C HIS A 436 -5.17 1.00 26.90
N TYR A 437 -6.47 1.05 27.20
CA TYR A 437 -7.52 1.04 26.18
C TYR A 437 -7.79 2.44 25.64
N VAL A 438 -7.81 2.57 24.31
CA VAL A 438 -8.14 3.81 23.59
C VAL A 438 -9.44 3.59 22.81
N ALA A 439 -10.49 4.33 23.15
CA ALA A 439 -11.82 4.14 22.56
C ALA A 439 -12.01 4.80 21.17
N GLN A 440 -11.00 5.52 20.67
CA GLN A 440 -11.09 6.24 19.41
C GLN A 440 -10.99 5.28 18.22
N GLN A 441 -11.90 5.40 17.25
CA GLN A 441 -11.82 4.63 16.01
C GLN A 441 -10.71 5.16 15.11
N MET A 442 -9.79 4.27 14.74
CA MET A 442 -8.61 4.55 13.92
C MET A 442 -8.32 3.35 13.01
N THR A 443 -7.64 3.60 11.89
CA THR A 443 -6.99 2.52 11.13
C THR A 443 -5.81 1.96 11.92
N TRP A 444 -5.33 0.75 11.58
CA TRP A 444 -4.22 0.13 12.31
C TRP A 444 -2.95 1.01 12.32
N THR A 445 -2.62 1.62 11.18
CA THR A 445 -1.44 2.50 11.05
C THR A 445 -1.58 3.80 11.83
N GLU A 446 -2.78 4.39 11.87
CA GLU A 446 -3.09 5.55 12.71
C GLU A 446 -3.02 5.18 14.19
N ALA A 447 -3.58 4.04 14.59
CA ALA A 447 -3.56 3.54 15.95
C ALA A 447 -2.12 3.26 16.42
N GLN A 448 -1.28 2.66 15.57
CA GLN A 448 0.14 2.46 15.84
C GLN A 448 0.86 3.80 16.02
N SER A 449 0.64 4.75 15.12
CA SER A 449 1.27 6.08 15.18
C SER A 449 0.86 6.84 16.44
N TYR A 450 -0.42 6.76 16.81
CA TYR A 450 -0.94 7.34 18.04
C TYR A 450 -0.31 6.67 19.27
N CYS A 451 -0.26 5.34 19.32
CA CYS A 451 0.32 4.61 20.45
C CYS A 451 1.82 4.85 20.58
N LYS A 452 2.57 5.00 19.49
CA LYS A 452 4.00 5.39 19.53
C LYS A 452 4.22 6.83 20.01
N GLY A 453 3.24 7.71 19.80
CA GLY A 453 3.32 9.10 20.23
C GLY A 453 2.89 9.33 21.69
N ALA A 454 1.89 8.58 22.16
CA ALA A 454 1.30 8.74 23.49
C ALA A 454 1.75 7.67 24.51
N PHE A 455 2.16 6.50 24.04
CA PHE A 455 2.55 5.32 24.84
C PHE A 455 3.82 4.69 24.22
N ALA A 456 4.06 3.39 24.46
CA ALA A 456 5.20 2.68 23.85
C ALA A 456 4.90 2.24 22.40
N ASP A 457 3.91 1.37 22.21
CA ASP A 457 3.43 0.88 20.91
C ASP A 457 2.03 0.25 21.12
N LEU A 458 1.43 -0.31 20.06
CA LEU A 458 0.29 -1.20 20.18
C LEU A 458 0.62 -2.44 21.04
N ALA A 459 -0.40 -3.06 21.62
CA ALA A 459 -0.23 -4.17 22.54
C ALA A 459 0.37 -5.41 21.86
N THR A 460 1.43 -5.97 22.45
CA THR A 460 2.16 -7.15 21.97
C THR A 460 2.17 -8.28 23.01
N PRO A 461 1.03 -8.95 23.28
CA PRO A 461 0.95 -9.97 24.32
C PRO A 461 1.89 -11.15 24.04
N GLU A 462 2.66 -11.57 25.05
CA GLU A 462 3.61 -12.69 24.95
C GLU A 462 3.25 -13.88 25.85
N SER A 463 2.15 -13.79 26.60
CA SER A 463 1.70 -14.82 27.51
C SER A 463 0.18 -14.81 27.66
N THR A 464 -0.38 -15.86 28.24
CA THR A 464 -1.79 -15.90 28.63
C THR A 464 -2.12 -14.85 29.68
N GLU A 465 -1.18 -14.56 30.58
CA GLU A 465 -1.31 -13.52 31.60
C GLU A 465 -1.36 -12.11 30.97
N ASP A 466 -0.58 -11.86 29.92
CA ASP A 466 -0.63 -10.62 29.13
C ASP A 466 -2.02 -10.45 28.48
N ILE A 467 -2.61 -11.53 27.96
CA ILE A 467 -3.97 -11.52 27.38
C ILE A 467 -5.01 -11.20 28.46
N ASP A 468 -4.93 -11.83 29.64
CA ASP A 468 -5.84 -11.55 30.75
C ASP A 468 -5.76 -10.08 31.20
N GLN A 469 -4.55 -9.51 31.27
CA GLN A 469 -4.36 -8.10 31.60
C GLN A 469 -4.93 -7.17 30.52
N LEU A 470 -4.74 -7.51 29.25
CA LEU A 470 -5.33 -6.77 28.12
C LEU A 470 -6.86 -6.77 28.19
N VAL A 471 -7.49 -7.93 28.41
CA VAL A 471 -8.96 -8.06 28.53
C VAL A 471 -9.51 -7.29 29.73
N ASN A 472 -8.77 -7.27 30.84
CA ASN A 472 -9.15 -6.52 32.04
C ASN A 472 -9.00 -5.00 31.90
N SER A 473 -8.10 -4.52 31.01
CA SER A 473 -7.92 -3.09 30.75
C SER A 473 -9.10 -2.45 29.99
N VAL A 474 -9.91 -3.24 29.29
CA VAL A 474 -11.03 -2.77 28.49
C VAL A 474 -12.32 -2.69 29.34
N PRO A 475 -13.00 -1.53 29.40
CA PRO A 475 -14.25 -1.38 30.12
C PRO A 475 -15.30 -2.42 29.66
N SER A 476 -16.06 -2.97 30.60
CA SER A 476 -17.04 -4.04 30.33
C SER A 476 -18.06 -3.69 29.24
N ALA A 477 -18.41 -2.41 29.07
CA ALA A 477 -19.31 -1.93 28.03
C ALA A 477 -18.76 -2.09 26.59
N ASN A 478 -17.43 -2.17 26.43
CA ASN A 478 -16.76 -2.24 25.12
C ASN A 478 -16.17 -3.61 24.80
N ARG A 479 -16.44 -4.63 25.63
CA ARG A 479 -15.96 -6.01 25.43
C ARG A 479 -16.58 -6.73 24.23
N SER A 480 -17.58 -6.14 23.57
CA SER A 480 -18.14 -6.63 22.31
C SER A 480 -17.40 -6.14 21.07
N SER A 481 -16.35 -5.33 21.22
CA SER A 481 -15.62 -4.69 20.13
C SER A 481 -14.27 -5.38 19.91
N GLU A 482 -13.89 -5.58 18.65
CA GLU A 482 -12.52 -5.93 18.28
C GLU A 482 -11.57 -4.76 18.55
N VAL A 483 -10.40 -5.04 19.11
CA VAL A 483 -9.40 -4.01 19.45
C VAL A 483 -8.11 -4.28 18.70
N TRP A 484 -7.55 -3.26 18.05
CA TRP A 484 -6.26 -3.37 17.36
C TRP A 484 -5.14 -3.76 18.34
N ILE A 485 -4.35 -4.76 17.95
CA ILE A 485 -3.12 -5.15 18.63
C ILE A 485 -1.93 -4.96 17.69
N GLY A 486 -0.71 -5.04 18.22
CA GLY A 486 0.52 -4.82 17.46
C GLY A 486 0.85 -5.92 16.45
N LEU A 487 -0.01 -6.94 16.32
CA LEU A 487 0.23 -8.06 15.41
C LEU A 487 -0.05 -7.64 13.97
N TYR A 488 0.84 -8.00 13.06
CA TYR A 488 0.59 -7.90 11.62
C TYR A 488 1.23 -9.07 10.87
N HIS A 489 0.70 -9.36 9.70
CA HIS A 489 1.06 -10.53 8.89
C HIS A 489 1.24 -10.12 7.43
N GLU A 490 2.38 -10.48 6.85
CA GLU A 490 2.65 -10.32 5.42
C GLU A 490 2.30 -11.58 4.64
N ILE A 491 1.31 -11.47 3.75
CA ILE A 491 0.79 -12.59 2.98
C ILE A 491 1.62 -12.72 1.70
N LYS A 492 2.46 -13.76 1.65
CA LYS A 492 3.28 -14.08 0.48
C LYS A 492 3.19 -15.55 0.11
N TRP A 493 2.29 -15.84 -0.84
CA TRP A 493 2.19 -17.16 -1.46
C TRP A 493 3.38 -17.41 -2.38
N ARG A 494 3.91 -18.64 -2.36
CA ARG A 494 5.03 -19.07 -3.18
C ARG A 494 4.79 -20.47 -3.75
N TRP A 495 5.30 -20.69 -4.94
CA TRP A 495 5.36 -22.03 -5.52
C TRP A 495 6.57 -22.79 -5.01
N SER A 496 6.40 -24.10 -4.78
CA SER A 496 7.44 -25.00 -4.28
C SER A 496 8.66 -25.08 -5.20
N ASP A 497 8.44 -24.97 -6.52
CA ASP A 497 9.49 -24.91 -7.56
C ASP A 497 10.20 -23.54 -7.64
N GLY A 498 9.77 -22.55 -6.86
CA GLY A 498 10.33 -21.19 -6.86
C GLY A 498 9.90 -20.33 -8.06
N TYR A 499 8.79 -20.67 -8.73
CA TYR A 499 8.31 -19.89 -9.86
C TYR A 499 7.79 -18.49 -9.48
N THR A 500 8.35 -17.45 -10.12
CA THR A 500 7.96 -16.04 -9.92
C THR A 500 7.69 -15.29 -11.24
N GLY A 501 7.07 -15.95 -12.23
CA GLY A 501 6.87 -15.39 -13.58
C GLY A 501 5.44 -14.89 -13.85
N SER A 502 5.14 -14.60 -15.12
CA SER A 502 3.80 -14.15 -15.55
C SER A 502 2.71 -15.16 -15.18
N GLY A 503 1.75 -14.75 -14.36
CA GLY A 503 0.71 -15.63 -13.82
C GLY A 503 1.03 -16.21 -12.45
N GLU A 504 2.14 -15.79 -11.81
CA GLU A 504 2.43 -16.07 -10.41
C GLU A 504 1.28 -15.65 -9.50
N ASP A 505 0.55 -14.57 -9.79
CA ASP A 505 -0.59 -14.09 -8.98
C ASP A 505 -1.93 -14.73 -9.34
N ASN A 506 -1.97 -15.57 -10.38
CA ASN A 506 -3.20 -16.25 -10.75
C ASN A 506 -3.55 -17.26 -9.65
N ARG A 507 -4.56 -16.95 -8.86
CA ARG A 507 -5.11 -17.83 -7.84
C ARG A 507 -6.48 -18.29 -8.28
N ASN A 508 -6.70 -19.60 -8.30
CA ASN A 508 -8.02 -20.17 -8.54
C ASN A 508 -8.65 -20.62 -7.23
N TRP A 509 -8.66 -19.73 -6.23
CA TRP A 509 -9.33 -19.95 -4.95
C TRP A 509 -10.80 -20.29 -5.18
N GLU A 510 -11.37 -21.08 -4.27
CA GLU A 510 -12.80 -21.38 -4.30
C GLU A 510 -13.65 -20.10 -4.18
N ASN A 511 -14.59 -19.90 -5.10
CA ASN A 511 -15.33 -18.64 -5.26
C ASN A 511 -16.55 -18.53 -4.33
N THR A 512 -16.69 -19.46 -3.38
CA THR A 512 -17.77 -19.45 -2.39
C THR A 512 -17.50 -18.51 -1.21
N GLY A 513 -16.36 -17.82 -1.22
CA GLY A 513 -15.99 -16.83 -0.20
C GLY A 513 -15.46 -17.45 1.11
N TYR A 514 -15.19 -18.75 1.10
CA TYR A 514 -14.59 -19.48 2.22
C TYR A 514 -13.07 -19.53 2.11
N ASP A 515 -12.46 -19.47 0.92
CA ASP A 515 -11.01 -19.69 0.78
C ASP A 515 -10.27 -18.49 0.14
N PRO A 516 -9.03 -18.21 0.57
CA PRO A 516 -8.35 -18.83 1.71
C PRO A 516 -8.87 -18.27 3.05
N ASN A 517 -9.36 -19.13 3.95
CA ASN A 517 -9.87 -18.72 5.27
C ASN A 517 -8.80 -18.64 6.33
N PHE A 518 -7.62 -19.24 6.16
CA PHE A 518 -6.57 -19.19 7.17
C PHE A 518 -7.05 -19.50 8.59
N TYR A 519 -7.78 -20.61 8.74
CA TYR A 519 -8.42 -20.98 9.99
C TYR A 519 -7.38 -21.13 11.11
N LYS A 520 -7.62 -20.43 12.23
CA LYS A 520 -6.72 -20.35 13.39
C LYS A 520 -5.27 -19.93 13.07
N ALA A 521 -5.05 -19.27 11.95
CA ALA A 521 -3.72 -18.90 11.47
C ALA A 521 -2.75 -20.09 11.26
N THR A 522 -3.26 -21.26 10.88
CA THR A 522 -2.45 -22.50 10.71
C THR A 522 -2.44 -23.09 9.30
N GLU A 523 -3.31 -22.58 8.42
CA GLU A 523 -3.51 -23.12 7.07
C GLU A 523 -2.58 -22.39 6.10
N LEU A 524 -1.48 -23.06 5.74
CA LEU A 524 -0.36 -22.48 4.99
C LEU A 524 -0.09 -23.21 3.67
N CYS A 525 -0.73 -24.35 3.45
CA CYS A 525 -0.53 -25.21 2.29
C CYS A 525 -1.83 -25.35 1.51
N VAL A 526 -1.73 -25.50 0.18
CA VAL A 526 -2.89 -25.44 -0.70
C VAL A 526 -3.16 -26.77 -1.36
N PHE A 527 -4.43 -27.19 -1.32
CA PHE A 527 -4.90 -28.35 -2.06
C PHE A 527 -5.97 -27.95 -3.09
N THR A 528 -6.23 -28.85 -4.01
CA THR A 528 -7.31 -28.77 -4.99
C THR A 528 -8.13 -30.04 -4.98
N GLN A 529 -9.37 -29.96 -5.45
CA GLN A 529 -10.28 -31.09 -5.57
C GLN A 529 -11.10 -30.95 -6.85
N LYS A 530 -11.62 -32.06 -7.37
CA LYS A 530 -12.35 -32.04 -8.63
C LYS A 530 -13.65 -31.24 -8.52
N GLY A 531 -13.84 -30.28 -9.44
CA GLY A 531 -15.07 -29.48 -9.52
C GLY A 531 -15.13 -28.32 -8.54
N ALA A 532 -14.05 -28.08 -7.78
CA ALA A 532 -13.91 -26.96 -6.86
C ALA A 532 -12.66 -26.14 -7.21
N GLY A 533 -12.53 -24.96 -6.59
CA GLY A 533 -11.32 -24.16 -6.58
C GLY A 533 -10.25 -24.71 -5.63
N TRP A 534 -9.27 -23.86 -5.34
CA TRP A 534 -8.20 -24.15 -4.41
C TRP A 534 -8.62 -23.79 -2.99
N HIS A 535 -8.11 -24.55 -2.03
CA HIS A 535 -8.39 -24.42 -0.61
C HIS A 535 -7.07 -24.42 0.18
N ASP A 536 -6.97 -23.63 1.24
CA ASP A 536 -5.86 -23.74 2.18
C ASP A 536 -6.18 -24.70 3.33
N ASP A 537 -5.17 -25.42 3.80
CA ASP A 537 -5.29 -26.30 4.96
C ASP A 537 -3.93 -26.40 5.68
N LYS A 538 -3.95 -27.05 6.84
CA LYS A 538 -2.76 -27.32 7.63
C LYS A 538 -1.82 -28.24 6.84
N CYS A 539 -0.59 -27.80 6.68
CA CYS A 539 0.45 -28.56 5.97
C CYS A 539 0.70 -29.96 6.57
N SER A 540 0.35 -30.18 7.85
CA SER A 540 0.47 -31.46 8.54
C SER A 540 -0.59 -32.49 8.15
N ARG A 541 -1.66 -32.09 7.44
CA ARG A 541 -2.66 -33.05 6.93
C ARG A 541 -2.08 -33.88 5.81
N THR A 542 -2.56 -35.12 5.70
CA THR A 542 -2.14 -36.05 4.66
C THR A 542 -3.15 -36.08 3.53
N TYR A 543 -2.73 -35.65 2.35
CA TYR A 543 -3.52 -35.73 1.11
C TYR A 543 -2.75 -36.47 0.03
N GLN A 544 -3.47 -36.92 -0.99
CA GLN A 544 -2.83 -37.28 -2.26
C GLN A 544 -2.22 -36.02 -2.86
N PHE A 545 -1.38 -36.15 -3.88
CA PHE A 545 -0.67 -34.99 -4.39
C PHE A 545 -0.36 -35.09 -5.87
N ILE A 546 -0.14 -33.92 -6.47
CA ILE A 546 0.11 -33.78 -7.89
C ILE A 546 1.55 -33.33 -8.06
N CYS A 547 2.36 -34.14 -8.72
CA CYS A 547 3.67 -33.74 -9.18
C CYS A 547 3.57 -33.24 -10.63
N TYR A 548 4.59 -32.54 -11.11
CA TYR A 548 4.75 -32.30 -12.54
C TYR A 548 6.12 -32.76 -13.03
N ASN A 549 6.16 -33.13 -14.31
CA ASN A 549 7.35 -33.48 -15.07
C ASN A 549 7.56 -32.48 -16.22
N GLY A 550 8.82 -32.34 -16.62
CA GLY A 550 9.22 -31.60 -17.83
C GLY A 550 9.51 -30.12 -17.60
N SER A 551 9.87 -29.46 -18.70
CA SER A 551 10.20 -28.04 -18.74
C SER A 551 9.02 -27.21 -19.22
N MET A 552 8.87 -26.04 -18.63
CA MET A 552 7.82 -25.08 -18.98
C MET A 552 8.03 -24.54 -20.40
N PRO A 553 6.97 -24.21 -21.15
CA PRO A 553 5.60 -23.90 -20.68
C PRO A 553 4.60 -25.08 -20.71
N TYR A 554 5.02 -26.32 -21.00
CA TYR A 554 4.11 -27.47 -21.13
C TYR A 554 4.36 -28.54 -20.06
N PRO A 555 4.00 -28.29 -18.79
CA PRO A 555 4.18 -29.28 -17.72
C PRO A 555 3.27 -30.48 -17.95
N ASN A 556 3.78 -31.68 -17.66
CA ASN A 556 2.98 -32.89 -17.59
C ASN A 556 2.63 -33.19 -16.13
N PHE A 557 1.36 -33.09 -15.76
CA PHE A 557 0.89 -33.34 -14.40
C PHE A 557 0.68 -34.83 -14.15
N VAL A 558 1.19 -35.32 -13.02
CA VAL A 558 1.14 -36.72 -12.60
C VAL A 558 0.49 -36.78 -11.23
N ILE A 559 -0.57 -37.57 -11.09
CA ILE A 559 -1.23 -37.82 -9.81
C ILE A 559 -0.49 -38.96 -9.10
N VAL A 560 -0.17 -38.75 -7.83
CA VAL A 560 0.39 -39.76 -6.94
C VAL A 560 -0.67 -40.12 -5.90
N ASN A 561 -1.07 -41.39 -5.89
CA ASN A 561 -2.16 -41.89 -5.03
C ASN A 561 -1.72 -42.16 -3.58
N GLU A 562 -0.46 -41.90 -3.24
CA GLU A 562 0.03 -41.99 -1.86
C GLU A 562 -0.41 -40.76 -1.06
N THR A 563 -0.73 -40.92 0.21
CA THR A 563 -1.14 -39.80 1.08
C THR A 563 0.03 -39.37 1.96
N MET A 564 0.39 -38.09 1.87
CA MET A 564 1.54 -37.52 2.58
C MET A 564 1.21 -36.11 3.06
N ASN A 565 1.94 -35.65 4.09
CA ASN A 565 1.91 -34.22 4.44
C ASN A 565 2.57 -33.40 3.31
N TRP A 566 2.34 -32.09 3.30
CA TRP A 566 2.76 -31.26 2.16
C TRP A 566 4.28 -31.29 1.94
N SER A 567 5.08 -31.28 3.01
CA SER A 567 6.55 -31.30 2.94
C SER A 567 7.11 -32.64 2.44
N ASP A 568 6.52 -33.75 2.89
CA ASP A 568 6.89 -35.09 2.43
C ASP A 568 6.47 -35.31 0.98
N ALA A 569 5.27 -34.83 0.59
CA ALA A 569 4.80 -34.85 -0.80
C ALA A 569 5.73 -34.05 -1.72
N GLN A 570 6.19 -32.88 -1.28
CA GLN A 570 7.20 -32.09 -2.00
C GLN A 570 8.50 -32.87 -2.20
N SER A 571 9.00 -33.49 -1.13
CA SER A 571 10.23 -34.27 -1.15
C SER A 571 10.10 -35.46 -2.11
N TYR A 572 8.98 -36.19 -2.03
CA TYR A 572 8.66 -37.27 -2.96
C TYR A 572 8.68 -36.80 -4.42
N CYS A 573 8.00 -35.68 -4.72
CA CYS A 573 7.97 -35.15 -6.09
C CYS A 573 9.36 -34.72 -6.57
N ARG A 574 10.26 -34.24 -5.70
CA ARG A 574 11.63 -33.88 -6.08
C ARG A 574 12.53 -35.10 -6.31
N ASP A 575 12.25 -36.19 -5.62
CA ASP A 575 13.02 -37.44 -5.74
C ASP A 575 12.60 -38.24 -6.99
N HIS A 576 11.32 -38.20 -7.37
CA HIS A 576 10.76 -39.01 -8.46
C HIS A 576 10.33 -38.22 -9.71
N HIS A 577 10.14 -36.91 -9.57
CA HIS A 577 9.60 -35.99 -10.57
C HIS A 577 10.38 -34.66 -10.57
N THR A 578 9.78 -33.54 -11.01
CA THR A 578 10.41 -32.21 -10.91
C THR A 578 10.12 -31.56 -9.54
N ASP A 579 8.85 -31.30 -9.23
CA ASP A 579 8.36 -30.74 -7.95
C ASP A 579 6.83 -30.95 -7.88
N LEU A 580 6.19 -30.54 -6.79
CA LEU A 580 4.73 -30.42 -6.71
C LEU A 580 4.19 -29.50 -7.81
N ALA A 581 2.95 -29.73 -8.23
CA ALA A 581 2.33 -29.07 -9.36
C ALA A 581 2.29 -27.54 -9.18
N THR A 582 2.97 -26.83 -10.08
CA THR A 582 2.90 -25.38 -10.22
C THR A 582 1.87 -25.01 -11.28
N VAL A 583 0.82 -24.27 -10.90
CA VAL A 583 -0.30 -23.91 -11.77
C VAL A 583 -0.16 -22.47 -12.24
N ARG A 584 0.21 -22.25 -13.50
CA ARG A 584 0.58 -20.91 -14.02
C ARG A 584 -0.52 -20.25 -14.85
N SER A 585 -1.48 -21.04 -15.30
CA SER A 585 -2.57 -20.58 -16.16
C SER A 585 -3.88 -21.29 -15.85
N SER A 586 -4.99 -20.70 -16.27
CA SER A 586 -6.31 -21.34 -16.24
C SER A 586 -6.35 -22.64 -17.07
N THR A 587 -5.47 -22.76 -18.08
CA THR A 587 -5.33 -23.97 -18.90
C THR A 587 -4.69 -25.11 -18.09
N ASP A 588 -3.67 -24.82 -17.30
CA ASP A 588 -3.03 -25.81 -16.42
C ASP A 588 -4.00 -26.29 -15.35
N ASN A 589 -4.75 -25.36 -14.75
CA ASN A 589 -5.81 -25.69 -13.80
C ASN A 589 -6.85 -26.62 -14.44
N SER A 590 -7.29 -26.32 -15.67
CA SER A 590 -8.24 -27.15 -16.42
C SER A 590 -7.69 -28.55 -16.76
N LYS A 591 -6.37 -28.69 -16.99
CA LYS A 591 -5.72 -29.99 -17.21
C LYS A 591 -5.73 -30.82 -15.93
N ILE A 592 -5.34 -30.20 -14.80
CA ILE A 592 -5.35 -30.86 -13.49
C ILE A 592 -6.76 -31.36 -13.16
N LEU A 593 -7.78 -30.49 -13.24
CA LEU A 593 -9.16 -30.83 -12.90
C LEU A 593 -9.73 -31.99 -13.74
N LYS A 594 -9.26 -32.19 -14.98
CA LYS A 594 -9.66 -33.33 -15.83
C LYS A 594 -9.05 -34.66 -15.39
N LEU A 595 -7.89 -34.62 -14.74
CA LEU A 595 -7.17 -35.81 -14.26
C LEU A 595 -7.72 -36.29 -12.91
N LEU A 596 -8.28 -35.39 -12.11
CA LEU A 596 -8.69 -35.71 -10.73
C LEU A 596 -9.91 -36.66 -10.67
N PRO A 597 -9.86 -37.69 -9.80
CA PRO A 597 -11.05 -38.46 -9.41
C PRO A 597 -12.01 -37.60 -8.56
N ASN A 598 -13.27 -38.04 -8.45
CA ASN A 598 -14.28 -37.32 -7.67
C ASN A 598 -14.05 -37.54 -6.16
N ASN A 599 -14.32 -36.52 -5.33
CA ASN A 599 -14.28 -36.58 -3.85
C ASN A 599 -12.91 -36.87 -3.22
N GLU A 600 -11.82 -36.51 -3.88
CA GLU A 600 -10.46 -36.63 -3.33
C GLU A 600 -9.73 -35.28 -3.36
N GLN A 601 -8.84 -35.09 -2.39
CA GLN A 601 -8.09 -33.86 -2.15
C GLN A 601 -6.63 -34.08 -2.54
N PHE A 602 -6.07 -33.10 -3.25
CA PHE A 602 -4.75 -33.20 -3.83
C PHE A 602 -3.88 -31.98 -3.52
N TRP A 603 -2.74 -32.18 -2.86
CA TRP A 603 -1.76 -31.12 -2.66
C TRP A 603 -1.23 -30.59 -4.00
N ILE A 604 -1.09 -29.28 -4.07
CA ILE A 604 -0.37 -28.57 -5.14
C ILE A 604 0.82 -27.81 -4.53
N GLY A 605 1.72 -27.31 -5.39
CA GLY A 605 2.97 -26.69 -4.96
C GLY A 605 2.81 -25.31 -4.30
N LEU A 606 1.60 -24.78 -4.16
CA LEU A 606 1.37 -23.47 -3.57
C LEU A 606 1.40 -23.58 -2.03
N SER A 607 2.26 -22.78 -1.41
CA SER A 607 2.38 -22.70 0.05
C SER A 607 2.80 -21.29 0.48
N ARG A 608 2.82 -21.04 1.79
CA ARG A 608 3.38 -19.83 2.39
C ARG A 608 4.09 -20.12 3.70
N GLU A 609 4.91 -19.18 4.13
CA GLU A 609 5.49 -19.17 5.48
C GLU A 609 4.65 -18.37 6.46
N LEU A 610 4.81 -18.66 7.74
CA LEU A 610 4.17 -17.93 8.83
C LEU A 610 4.97 -16.63 9.09
N ASN A 611 4.71 -15.59 8.30
CA ASN A 611 5.38 -14.29 8.39
C ASN A 611 4.62 -13.34 9.33
N MET A 612 4.63 -13.67 10.62
CA MET A 612 3.95 -12.89 11.66
C MET A 612 4.93 -12.04 12.44
N TYR A 613 4.54 -10.79 12.70
CA TYR A 613 5.40 -9.78 13.30
C TYR A 613 4.66 -8.97 14.34
N TRP A 614 5.38 -8.57 15.39
CA TRP A 614 4.91 -7.60 16.37
C TRP A 614 5.41 -6.20 16.03
N SER A 615 4.55 -5.20 16.22
CA SER A 615 4.82 -3.80 15.88
C SER A 615 5.99 -3.19 16.66
N ASP A 616 6.28 -3.73 17.86
CA ASP A 616 7.39 -3.35 18.73
C ASP A 616 8.73 -3.99 18.32
N GLY A 617 8.73 -4.86 17.29
CA GLY A 617 9.92 -5.57 16.80
C GLY A 617 10.30 -6.82 17.61
N SER A 618 9.49 -7.21 18.59
CA SER A 618 9.68 -8.47 19.32
C SER A 618 9.42 -9.70 18.44
N GLY A 619 10.05 -10.81 18.80
CA GLY A 619 9.89 -12.07 18.06
C GLY A 619 8.50 -12.70 18.29
N TYR A 620 7.90 -13.22 17.22
CA TYR A 620 6.64 -13.95 17.30
C TYR A 620 6.83 -15.34 17.92
N SER A 621 6.66 -15.45 19.23
CA SER A 621 6.89 -16.67 20.01
C SER A 621 5.64 -17.19 20.74
N PHE A 622 4.62 -16.36 20.88
CA PHE A 622 3.35 -16.66 21.53
C PHE A 622 2.19 -16.39 20.58
N SER A 623 1.20 -17.28 20.58
CA SER A 623 -0.02 -17.12 19.80
C SER A 623 -1.21 -17.67 20.57
N HIS A 624 -2.35 -16.97 20.49
CA HIS A 624 -3.58 -17.36 21.17
C HIS A 624 -4.79 -17.14 20.26
N TRP A 625 -4.81 -17.80 19.10
CA TRP A 625 -5.82 -17.55 18.07
C TRP A 625 -7.21 -18.05 18.44
N ALA A 626 -8.21 -17.18 18.27
CA ALA A 626 -9.61 -17.58 18.27
C ALA A 626 -9.90 -18.60 17.15
N SER A 627 -10.91 -19.43 17.36
CA SER A 627 -11.35 -20.47 16.41
C SER A 627 -12.21 -19.89 15.28
N VAL A 628 -11.64 -18.95 14.52
CA VAL A 628 -12.33 -18.17 13.48
C VAL A 628 -11.62 -18.26 12.12
N ASP A 629 -12.38 -17.95 11.07
CA ASP A 629 -11.88 -17.76 9.71
C ASP A 629 -11.28 -16.36 9.57
N ASN A 630 -10.01 -16.29 9.17
CA ASN A 630 -9.26 -15.06 8.89
C ASN A 630 -9.12 -14.87 7.37
N ARG A 631 -10.21 -14.46 6.73
CA ARG A 631 -10.26 -14.28 5.26
C ARG A 631 -9.18 -13.29 4.80
N LEU A 632 -8.27 -13.75 3.95
CA LEU A 632 -7.13 -12.95 3.52
C LEU A 632 -7.48 -11.94 2.41
N GLY A 633 -8.50 -12.25 1.61
CA GLY A 633 -8.90 -11.41 0.47
C GLY A 633 -7.77 -11.19 -0.53
N THR A 634 -7.67 -9.98 -1.08
CA THR A 634 -6.61 -9.53 -2.00
C THR A 634 -5.51 -8.73 -1.29
N HIS A 635 -5.51 -8.71 0.04
CA HIS A 635 -4.58 -7.89 0.82
C HIS A 635 -3.21 -8.58 0.93
N ASN A 636 -2.14 -7.80 0.79
CA ASN A 636 -0.77 -8.28 1.00
C ASN A 636 -0.35 -8.22 2.48
N VAL A 637 -1.07 -7.45 3.29
CA VAL A 637 -0.84 -7.31 4.73
C VAL A 637 -2.17 -7.37 5.45
N THR A 638 -2.26 -8.19 6.48
CA THR A 638 -3.39 -8.21 7.42
C THR A 638 -2.92 -7.80 8.81
N CYS A 639 -3.79 -7.12 9.54
CA CYS A 639 -3.52 -6.60 10.88
C CYS A 639 -4.33 -7.40 11.90
N GLY A 640 -3.76 -7.66 13.06
CA GLY A 640 -4.39 -8.45 14.11
C GLY A 640 -5.27 -7.61 15.03
N VAL A 641 -6.35 -8.23 15.47
CA VAL A 641 -7.25 -7.72 16.51
C VAL A 641 -7.35 -8.73 17.64
N ALA A 642 -7.61 -8.25 18.86
CA ALA A 642 -8.04 -9.09 19.97
C ALA A 642 -9.58 -9.09 20.03
N ASP A 643 -10.18 -10.28 20.02
CA ASP A 643 -11.60 -10.50 20.30
C ASP A 643 -11.76 -10.79 21.81
N LEU A 644 -12.22 -9.78 22.52
CA LEU A 644 -12.35 -9.78 23.98
C LEU A 644 -13.47 -10.70 24.49
N GLN A 645 -14.31 -11.25 23.61
CA GLN A 645 -15.33 -12.26 23.99
C GLN A 645 -14.84 -13.68 23.80
N LYS A 646 -14.00 -13.92 22.78
CA LYS A 646 -13.53 -15.26 22.43
C LYS A 646 -12.19 -15.63 23.03
N SER A 647 -11.60 -14.73 23.83
CA SER A 647 -10.29 -14.93 24.47
C SER A 647 -9.25 -15.30 23.41
N GLY A 648 -9.05 -14.45 22.41
CA GLY A 648 -8.08 -14.69 21.34
C GLY A 648 -7.76 -13.48 20.50
#